data_AF-A0A7R6STH2-F1
#
_entry.id   AF-A0A7R6STH2-F1
#
_cell.length_a   1.000
_cell.length_b   1.000
_cell.length_c   1.000
_cell.angle_alpha   90.00
_cell.angle_beta   90.00
_cell.angle_gamma   90.00
#
_symmetry.space_group_name_H-M   'P 1'
#
loop_
_entity.id
_entity.type
_entity.pdbx_description
1 polymer ?
#
loop_
_entity_poly.entity_id
_entity_poly.type
_entity_poly.pdbx_seq_one_letter_code
_entity_poly.pdbx_strand_id
1 'polypeptide(L)'
;MTATEIIHEKNGTPNFLVTAVPRSGTTFFARILNEHPRLLCGLERFNGPSLSPAHLTFEGFKTLDLERASVSKHHDLIKQKIEQPDIIIGEKCPRSYLHFHKIIPRFNDATQSLQIISIFRNIEDVEYSWYRRAINMHDTSWHPGQYGVTPYIEMMILVWRLTKLQSPGKCLLLSYDHFISKTKRKIVLEAVAEHLLLDDTEQMLSTMDAEWNRTEQSIKLERPAHDFTFSTSSSFFKDVISIVNDHITCNLKELQNDLTALFTSLLQDRTFFEEVLTYVTEVQDPDIRAYHKRMAQPYFNVLKTLDTDFAVALETAMQGPLCDQALHSKKESSLHQTSDLTASNQIIASSREAQYFDFSNLVDFYITSGNFTGIQRVQLEVIRAIASQEINSKQFAIYFDQDIGWKSLPLQDFANLFIETPDLKSKLLEFKNTIPSLKAPSFLKGETLYFIGSTWDSPGLFSTLTHLRANGVRCIFYMHDLLPIQYPEFFEQKHNIMITHWLSDCLRNADGIVCNSEETQAALLSETAYRGPTAIANLNVHPNFINAPPNKNLLNEDDQLKSLGIENCEFVLMVGTIEPRKNHLTAIHVWQSLVRIHGNSCPKLVIVGKAGWMAYPQAVTHILEEEGDRINAIHLDNISDKQLALLYQRCLFSLYISRCEGWGLPVTETLASGRVCVVGKNSAATASKQNLIIPVDERSESNIVDVISHLLEDRTRLSQLQSRIKQEVCFKSWKEFSSELRQIETQLASQNTTPVTWPKLSAGKAYHFGKRQTIDLKKPETVGLELLCGNGWNAPDSWGSWTRKVKAELCFQLPTIEPYFFYGVVTISNNHSPTPFHVRSGDTILWEGNLPPNQRKIIHGVIEPVKENSPIFLSLHSNKVMDCSTMNDHADTRILGVGLIEINLIPAKDIKQRLTIIEDLMARYIDK
;
A
#
# COMPACT_ATOMS: atom_id res chain seq x y z
N MET A 1 -26.62 52.56 3.90
CA MET A 1 -26.97 51.30 3.23
C MET A 1 -26.19 50.18 3.89
N THR A 2 -26.87 49.13 4.33
CA THR A 2 -26.23 47.91 4.85
C THR A 2 -25.59 47.13 3.70
N ALA A 3 -24.58 46.28 3.97
CA ALA A 3 -23.96 45.41 2.96
C ALA A 3 -25.00 44.56 2.19
N THR A 4 -26.14 44.28 2.82
CA THR A 4 -27.30 43.60 2.24
C THR A 4 -28.00 44.41 1.15
N GLU A 5 -27.97 45.75 1.22
CA GLU A 5 -28.60 46.64 0.23
C GLU A 5 -27.71 46.85 -1.01
N ILE A 6 -26.39 46.73 -0.87
CA ILE A 6 -25.45 46.76 -2.01
C ILE A 6 -25.54 45.46 -2.84
N ILE A 7 -25.91 44.34 -2.21
CA ILE A 7 -26.04 43.01 -2.85
C ILE A 7 -27.35 42.91 -3.68
N HIS A 8 -28.34 43.78 -3.46
CA HIS A 8 -29.63 43.71 -4.15
C HIS A 8 -29.76 44.59 -5.41
N GLU A 9 -28.88 45.57 -5.62
CA GLU A 9 -29.00 46.51 -6.76
C GLU A 9 -28.09 46.20 -7.98
N LYS A 10 -27.12 45.27 -7.86
CA LYS A 10 -26.34 44.80 -9.03
C LYS A 10 -26.82 43.43 -9.53
N ASN A 11 -27.92 43.46 -10.29
CA ASN A 11 -28.30 42.41 -11.23
C ASN A 11 -27.18 42.14 -12.27
N GLY A 12 -26.71 40.90 -12.42
CA GLY A 12 -26.10 40.43 -13.70
C GLY A 12 -24.90 39.46 -13.64
N THR A 13 -25.17 38.17 -13.38
CA THR A 13 -24.43 36.90 -13.64
C THR A 13 -23.46 36.78 -14.84
N PRO A 14 -22.49 35.80 -14.88
CA PRO A 14 -22.79 34.35 -14.83
C PRO A 14 -21.94 33.45 -13.92
N ASN A 15 -22.66 32.57 -13.20
CA ASN A 15 -22.10 31.40 -12.55
C ASN A 15 -21.75 30.37 -13.62
N PHE A 16 -20.48 30.15 -13.91
CA PHE A 16 -20.05 29.22 -14.96
C PHE A 16 -19.71 27.84 -14.40
N LEU A 17 -19.82 26.81 -15.23
CA LEU A 17 -19.41 25.44 -14.88
C LEU A 17 -18.30 24.97 -15.81
N VAL A 18 -17.22 24.47 -15.21
CA VAL A 18 -16.18 23.74 -15.93
C VAL A 18 -16.46 22.25 -15.81
N THR A 19 -16.92 21.66 -16.91
CA THR A 19 -17.16 20.23 -17.08
C THR A 19 -16.11 19.64 -18.02
N ALA A 20 -15.92 18.33 -18.01
CA ALA A 20 -15.03 17.67 -18.97
C ALA A 20 -15.12 16.15 -18.90
N VAL A 21 -14.44 15.47 -19.82
CA VAL A 21 -14.01 14.09 -19.58
C VAL A 21 -13.06 14.03 -18.35
N PRO A 22 -12.97 12.92 -17.60
CA PRO A 22 -12.09 12.91 -16.43
C PRO A 22 -10.60 12.87 -16.83
N ARG A 23 -9.78 13.61 -16.08
CA ARG A 23 -8.32 13.85 -16.33
C ARG A 23 -7.99 14.66 -17.59
N SER A 24 -8.90 15.54 -17.97
CA SER A 24 -8.80 16.58 -19.02
C SER A 24 -8.04 17.86 -18.62
N GLY A 25 -7.41 17.90 -17.44
CA GLY A 25 -6.73 19.10 -16.95
C GLY A 25 -7.65 20.23 -16.45
N THR A 26 -8.91 19.93 -16.11
CA THR A 26 -9.84 20.91 -15.50
C THR A 26 -9.30 21.58 -14.24
N THR A 27 -8.50 20.89 -13.42
CA THR A 27 -7.83 21.50 -12.26
C THR A 27 -6.75 22.50 -12.69
N PHE A 28 -5.96 22.17 -13.71
CA PHE A 28 -4.99 23.08 -14.32
C PHE A 28 -5.71 24.32 -14.86
N PHE A 29 -6.75 24.11 -15.67
CA PHE A 29 -7.50 25.20 -16.27
C PHE A 29 -8.19 26.09 -15.22
N ALA A 30 -8.79 25.52 -14.18
CA ALA A 30 -9.40 26.29 -13.11
C ALA A 30 -8.39 27.09 -12.28
N ARG A 31 -7.11 26.66 -12.17
CA ARG A 31 -6.04 27.50 -11.62
C ARG A 31 -5.76 28.70 -12.51
N ILE A 32 -5.68 28.50 -13.83
CA ILE A 32 -5.51 29.59 -14.79
C ILE A 32 -6.68 30.59 -14.72
N LEU A 33 -7.92 30.10 -14.64
CA LEU A 33 -9.10 30.95 -14.41
C LEU A 33 -8.96 31.76 -13.13
N ASN A 34 -8.50 31.13 -12.04
CA ASN A 34 -8.28 31.79 -10.76
C ASN A 34 -7.12 32.81 -10.73
N GLU A 35 -6.35 32.98 -11.79
CA GLU A 35 -5.41 34.09 -11.90
C GLU A 35 -6.10 35.42 -12.21
N HIS A 36 -7.25 35.36 -12.89
CA HIS A 36 -7.99 36.58 -13.21
C HIS A 36 -8.58 37.20 -11.93
N PRO A 37 -8.40 38.51 -11.66
CA PRO A 37 -8.87 39.14 -10.42
C PRO A 37 -10.35 38.91 -10.15
N ARG A 38 -11.18 38.98 -11.20
CA ARG A 38 -12.64 38.84 -11.13
C ARG A 38 -13.16 37.40 -11.22
N LEU A 39 -12.31 36.37 -11.34
CA LEU A 39 -12.78 34.98 -11.40
C LEU A 39 -12.45 34.22 -10.12
N LEU A 40 -13.43 33.45 -9.64
CA LEU A 40 -13.25 32.46 -8.58
C LEU A 40 -13.90 31.12 -8.96
N CYS A 41 -13.08 30.18 -9.39
CA CYS A 41 -13.45 28.82 -9.77
C CYS A 41 -13.15 27.83 -8.63
N GLY A 42 -14.18 27.14 -8.15
CA GLY A 42 -14.20 26.36 -6.91
C GLY A 42 -13.47 25.02 -6.84
N LEU A 43 -12.46 24.72 -7.67
CA LEU A 43 -11.54 23.57 -7.60
C LEU A 43 -12.04 22.28 -6.85
N GLU A 44 -13.25 21.80 -7.16
CA GLU A 44 -13.87 20.57 -6.61
C GLU A 44 -14.49 20.67 -5.20
N ARG A 45 -14.98 21.85 -4.78
CA ARG A 45 -15.64 22.03 -3.47
C ARG A 45 -16.85 21.11 -3.25
N PHE A 46 -17.56 20.75 -4.31
CA PHE A 46 -18.77 19.94 -4.26
C PHE A 46 -18.52 18.55 -4.86
N ASN A 47 -17.72 17.74 -4.18
CA ASN A 47 -17.45 16.38 -4.62
C ASN A 47 -18.63 15.44 -4.26
N GLY A 48 -19.71 15.48 -5.04
CA GLY A 48 -20.86 14.57 -4.85
C GLY A 48 -22.12 14.96 -5.63
N PRO A 49 -23.13 14.06 -5.68
CA PRO A 49 -24.43 14.29 -6.34
C PRO A 49 -25.31 15.37 -5.66
N SER A 50 -24.79 16.04 -4.64
CA SER A 50 -25.43 17.06 -3.80
C SER A 50 -25.19 18.50 -4.28
N LEU A 51 -24.74 18.70 -5.52
CA LEU A 51 -24.59 20.02 -6.13
C LEU A 51 -25.98 20.58 -6.46
N SER A 52 -26.53 21.36 -5.54
CA SER A 52 -27.80 22.07 -5.74
C SER A 52 -27.51 23.46 -6.34
N PRO A 53 -28.43 24.03 -7.15
CA PRO A 53 -28.26 25.40 -7.64
C PRO A 53 -28.16 26.46 -6.55
N ALA A 54 -28.66 26.20 -5.33
CA ALA A 54 -28.43 27.09 -4.19
C ALA A 54 -26.94 27.24 -3.88
N HIS A 55 -26.14 26.19 -4.10
CA HIS A 55 -24.69 26.20 -3.91
C HIS A 55 -23.91 26.95 -4.99
N LEU A 56 -24.55 27.22 -6.13
CA LEU A 56 -23.99 27.95 -7.28
C LEU A 56 -24.42 29.42 -7.26
N THR A 57 -24.80 29.94 -6.09
CA THR A 57 -25.07 31.36 -5.85
C THR A 57 -23.96 31.96 -4.99
N PHE A 58 -23.81 33.29 -5.00
CA PHE A 58 -22.86 33.99 -4.13
C PHE A 58 -23.02 33.62 -2.64
N GLU A 59 -24.26 33.58 -2.15
CA GLU A 59 -24.55 33.20 -0.76
C GLU A 59 -24.36 31.69 -0.50
N GLY A 60 -24.68 30.83 -1.47
CA GLY A 60 -24.33 29.41 -1.42
C GLY A 60 -22.84 29.16 -1.32
N PHE A 61 -22.05 30.00 -1.99
CA PHE A 61 -20.59 29.92 -1.98
C PHE A 61 -19.97 30.36 -0.64
N LYS A 62 -20.64 31.27 0.09
CA LYS A 62 -20.26 31.75 1.42
C LYS A 62 -20.63 30.80 2.57
N THR A 63 -21.70 30.03 2.42
CA THR A 63 -22.35 29.27 3.51
C THR A 63 -21.76 27.87 3.74
N LEU A 64 -20.73 27.46 3.00
CA LEU A 64 -20.09 26.17 3.21
C LEU A 64 -19.04 26.22 4.32
N ASP A 65 -19.09 25.15 5.13
CA ASP A 65 -18.16 24.84 6.19
C ASP A 65 -16.72 24.71 5.64
N LEU A 66 -15.94 25.77 5.83
CA LEU A 66 -14.54 25.90 5.43
C LEU A 66 -13.62 24.91 6.17
N GLU A 67 -14.12 24.25 7.22
CA GLU A 67 -13.36 23.30 8.05
C GLU A 67 -13.25 21.89 7.45
N ARG A 68 -13.93 21.61 6.32
CA ARG A 68 -13.70 20.36 5.58
C ARG A 68 -12.28 20.32 5.03
N ALA A 69 -11.54 19.24 5.34
CA ALA A 69 -10.13 19.06 5.00
C ALA A 69 -9.75 19.33 3.52
N SER A 70 -10.65 19.08 2.56
CA SER A 70 -10.42 19.35 1.12
C SER A 70 -10.53 20.83 0.74
N VAL A 71 -11.25 21.64 1.52
CA VAL A 71 -11.48 23.08 1.29
C VAL A 71 -10.36 23.92 1.90
N SER A 72 -9.72 23.44 2.99
CA SER A 72 -8.65 24.14 3.71
C SER A 72 -7.48 24.63 2.81
N LYS A 73 -7.11 23.86 1.77
CA LYS A 73 -5.98 24.18 0.88
C LYS A 73 -6.21 25.39 -0.04
N HIS A 74 -7.45 25.81 -0.23
CA HIS A 74 -7.80 26.95 -1.10
C HIS A 74 -8.48 28.08 -0.32
N HIS A 75 -8.53 27.95 1.00
CA HIS A 75 -9.23 28.85 1.89
C HIS A 75 -8.82 30.31 1.74
N ASP A 76 -7.52 30.57 1.58
CA ASP A 76 -7.01 31.95 1.51
C ASP A 76 -7.35 32.63 0.19
N LEU A 77 -7.29 31.90 -0.94
CA LEU A 77 -7.74 32.38 -2.25
C LEU A 77 -9.24 32.72 -2.23
N ILE A 78 -10.03 31.91 -1.53
CA ILE A 78 -11.48 32.13 -1.38
C ILE A 78 -11.74 33.39 -0.57
N LYS A 79 -11.12 33.51 0.60
CA LYS A 79 -11.23 34.70 1.45
C LYS A 79 -10.82 35.96 0.71
N GLN A 80 -9.70 35.93 -0.02
CA GLN A 80 -9.20 37.08 -0.77
C GLN A 80 -10.17 37.57 -1.83
N LYS A 81 -10.85 36.66 -2.52
CA LYS A 81 -11.65 36.99 -3.70
C LYS A 81 -13.14 37.16 -3.41
N ILE A 82 -13.71 36.44 -2.45
CA ILE A 82 -15.16 36.44 -2.17
C ILE A 82 -15.68 37.80 -1.69
N GLU A 83 -14.80 38.68 -1.23
CA GLU A 83 -15.13 40.03 -0.78
C GLU A 83 -15.13 41.07 -1.92
N GLN A 84 -14.74 40.69 -3.15
CA GLN A 84 -14.70 41.60 -4.29
C GLN A 84 -16.11 41.84 -4.88
N PRO A 85 -16.48 43.11 -5.19
CA PRO A 85 -17.85 43.49 -5.52
C PRO A 85 -18.34 43.06 -6.93
N ASP A 86 -17.43 42.71 -7.85
CA ASP A 86 -17.75 42.36 -9.25
C ASP A 86 -17.18 40.97 -9.65
N ILE A 87 -17.20 40.03 -8.70
CA ILE A 87 -16.66 38.68 -8.88
C ILE A 87 -17.60 37.74 -9.63
N ILE A 88 -17.01 37.01 -10.58
CA ILE A 88 -17.63 35.93 -11.34
C ILE A 88 -17.23 34.61 -10.68
N ILE A 89 -18.24 33.86 -10.25
CA ILE A 89 -18.05 32.60 -9.57
C ILE A 89 -18.24 31.46 -10.56
N GLY A 90 -17.43 30.42 -10.43
CA GLY A 90 -17.66 29.19 -11.15
C GLY A 90 -17.30 27.98 -10.31
N GLU A 91 -17.71 26.82 -10.77
CA GLU A 91 -17.33 25.56 -10.14
C GLU A 91 -16.69 24.62 -11.16
N LYS A 92 -15.66 23.91 -10.71
CA LYS A 92 -14.98 22.89 -11.48
C LYS A 92 -15.47 21.52 -11.00
N CYS A 93 -16.44 20.97 -11.72
CA CYS A 93 -17.00 19.65 -11.46
C CYS A 93 -17.01 18.84 -12.77
N PRO A 94 -16.03 17.94 -12.98
CA PRO A 94 -15.88 17.22 -14.25
C PRO A 94 -17.12 16.43 -14.65
N ARG A 95 -17.89 15.95 -13.67
CA ARG A 95 -19.08 15.09 -13.88
C ARG A 95 -20.42 15.83 -13.78
N SER A 96 -20.42 17.17 -13.75
CA SER A 96 -21.66 17.96 -13.68
C SER A 96 -22.62 17.71 -14.86
N TYR A 97 -22.10 17.26 -16.00
CA TYR A 97 -22.89 16.86 -17.17
C TYR A 97 -23.96 15.80 -16.89
N LEU A 98 -23.77 14.93 -15.89
CA LEU A 98 -24.78 13.93 -15.49
C LEU A 98 -26.08 14.57 -14.99
N HIS A 99 -26.00 15.80 -14.50
CA HIS A 99 -27.07 16.51 -13.79
C HIS A 99 -27.52 17.79 -14.49
N PHE A 100 -27.13 18.02 -15.74
CA PHE A 100 -27.56 19.19 -16.52
C PHE A 100 -29.08 19.41 -16.52
N HIS A 101 -29.88 18.35 -16.64
CA HIS A 101 -31.35 18.41 -16.57
C HIS A 101 -31.91 18.89 -15.22
N LYS A 102 -31.13 18.83 -14.13
CA LYS A 102 -31.50 19.35 -12.80
C LYS A 102 -30.95 20.75 -12.55
N ILE A 103 -29.75 21.00 -13.07
CA ILE A 103 -29.01 22.24 -12.86
C ILE A 103 -29.59 23.34 -13.77
N ILE A 104 -29.63 23.12 -15.08
CA ILE A 104 -29.91 24.14 -16.10
C ILE A 104 -31.30 24.76 -15.99
N PRO A 105 -32.41 23.99 -15.83
CA PRO A 105 -33.75 24.61 -15.76
C PRO A 105 -33.92 25.59 -14.60
N ARG A 106 -33.09 25.50 -13.56
CA ARG A 106 -33.09 26.41 -12.40
C ARG A 106 -32.29 27.70 -12.64
N PHE A 107 -31.53 27.77 -13.73
CA PHE A 107 -30.86 28.98 -14.23
C PHE A 107 -31.58 29.54 -15.47
N ASN A 108 -32.80 29.08 -15.79
CA ASN A 108 -33.57 29.57 -16.94
C ASN A 108 -34.55 30.70 -16.58
N ASP A 109 -34.46 31.29 -15.38
CA ASP A 109 -35.18 32.54 -15.10
C ASP A 109 -34.58 33.68 -15.93
N ALA A 110 -35.46 34.49 -16.53
CA ALA A 110 -35.21 35.36 -17.70
C ALA A 110 -34.09 36.43 -17.60
N THR A 111 -33.34 36.48 -16.50
CA THR A 111 -32.32 37.51 -16.23
C THR A 111 -30.89 36.97 -16.16
N GLN A 112 -30.67 35.64 -16.12
CA GLN A 112 -29.35 35.05 -15.87
C GLN A 112 -29.16 33.76 -16.69
N SER A 113 -28.09 33.61 -17.49
CA SER A 113 -27.80 32.37 -18.23
C SER A 113 -26.54 31.67 -17.71
N LEU A 114 -26.63 30.37 -17.45
CA LEU A 114 -25.52 29.52 -17.03
C LEU A 114 -24.55 29.29 -18.21
N GLN A 115 -23.28 29.67 -18.02
CA GLN A 115 -22.21 29.43 -18.99
C GLN A 115 -21.50 28.11 -18.72
N ILE A 116 -21.22 27.34 -19.77
CA ILE A 116 -20.61 26.01 -19.64
C ILE A 116 -19.33 25.99 -20.46
N ILE A 117 -18.22 25.63 -19.81
CA ILE A 117 -16.95 25.37 -20.47
C ILE A 117 -16.69 23.86 -20.38
N SER A 118 -16.62 23.19 -21.53
CA SER A 118 -16.39 21.74 -21.61
C SER A 118 -15.03 21.44 -22.22
N ILE A 119 -14.17 20.76 -21.48
CA ILE A 119 -12.83 20.37 -21.95
C ILE A 119 -12.84 18.93 -22.45
N PHE A 120 -12.34 18.73 -23.66
CA PHE A 120 -12.16 17.45 -24.32
C PHE A 120 -10.68 17.13 -24.42
N ARG A 121 -10.35 15.85 -24.32
CA ARG A 121 -9.01 15.34 -24.54
C ARG A 121 -9.14 14.09 -25.39
N ASN A 122 -8.15 13.83 -26.25
CA ASN A 122 -8.10 12.59 -27.01
C ASN A 122 -8.29 11.40 -26.06
N ILE A 123 -9.25 10.53 -26.39
CA ILE A 123 -9.63 9.40 -25.54
C ILE A 123 -8.45 8.45 -25.33
N GLU A 124 -7.57 8.31 -26.31
CA GLU A 124 -6.33 7.51 -26.23
C GLU A 124 -5.37 8.08 -25.17
N ASP A 125 -5.30 9.40 -25.03
CA ASP A 125 -4.46 10.06 -24.02
C ASP A 125 -5.10 10.02 -22.62
N VAL A 126 -6.43 10.08 -22.56
CA VAL A 126 -7.19 9.88 -21.32
C VAL A 126 -6.96 8.46 -20.83
N GLU A 127 -7.17 7.46 -21.69
CA GLU A 127 -6.96 6.05 -21.38
C GLU A 127 -5.52 5.79 -20.96
N TYR A 128 -4.54 6.23 -21.75
CA TYR A 128 -3.13 6.07 -21.41
C TYR A 128 -2.79 6.73 -20.06
N SER A 129 -3.31 7.93 -19.80
CA SER A 129 -3.13 8.61 -18.52
C SER A 129 -3.75 7.83 -17.36
N TRP A 130 -4.93 7.23 -17.56
CA TRP A 130 -5.60 6.45 -16.53
C TRP A 130 -4.93 5.09 -16.31
N TYR A 131 -4.49 4.43 -17.38
CA TYR A 131 -3.69 3.21 -17.34
C TYR A 131 -2.40 3.45 -16.57
N ARG A 132 -1.62 4.48 -16.93
CA ARG A 132 -0.38 4.85 -16.22
C ARG A 132 -0.58 5.05 -14.73
N ARG A 133 -1.70 5.65 -14.30
CA ARG A 133 -2.02 5.82 -12.88
C ARG A 133 -2.52 4.54 -12.23
N ALA A 134 -3.34 3.77 -12.93
CA ALA A 134 -3.86 2.49 -12.46
C ALA A 134 -2.77 1.43 -12.24
N ILE A 135 -1.71 1.46 -13.05
CA ILE A 135 -0.54 0.61 -12.87
C ILE A 135 0.52 1.23 -11.96
N ASN A 136 0.44 2.54 -11.69
CA ASN A 136 1.35 3.21 -10.77
C ASN A 136 0.95 2.88 -9.34
N MET A 137 1.68 1.93 -8.75
CA MET A 137 1.44 1.42 -7.39
C MET A 137 1.62 2.49 -6.28
N HIS A 138 2.18 3.66 -6.62
CA HIS A 138 2.32 4.81 -5.73
C HIS A 138 1.14 5.79 -5.80
N ASP A 139 0.27 5.65 -6.79
CA ASP A 139 -0.92 6.50 -6.95
C ASP A 139 -2.12 5.88 -6.23
N THR A 140 -2.11 5.98 -4.90
CA THR A 140 -3.17 5.42 -4.03
C THR A 140 -4.54 6.10 -4.18
N SER A 141 -4.60 7.22 -4.92
CA SER A 141 -5.85 7.86 -5.32
C SER A 141 -6.52 7.16 -6.51
N TRP A 142 -5.84 6.21 -7.14
CA TRP A 142 -6.27 5.54 -8.36
C TRP A 142 -6.41 4.02 -8.16
N HIS A 143 -7.58 3.48 -8.49
CA HIS A 143 -7.83 2.03 -8.42
C HIS A 143 -7.41 1.36 -9.74
N PRO A 144 -6.85 0.14 -9.73
CA PRO A 144 -6.50 -0.58 -10.96
C PRO A 144 -7.67 -0.69 -11.93
N GLY A 145 -8.91 -0.92 -11.46
CA GLY A 145 -10.10 -0.94 -12.32
C GLY A 145 -10.57 0.40 -12.88
N GLN A 146 -9.85 1.51 -12.68
CA GLN A 146 -10.25 2.81 -13.23
C GLN A 146 -10.04 2.92 -14.74
N TYR A 147 -9.01 2.29 -15.32
CA TYR A 147 -8.84 2.24 -16.79
C TYR A 147 -9.81 1.25 -17.45
N GLY A 148 -9.91 1.25 -18.78
CA GLY A 148 -10.83 0.38 -19.52
C GLY A 148 -12.09 1.10 -19.98
N VAL A 149 -13.27 0.52 -19.71
CA VAL A 149 -14.57 1.01 -20.25
C VAL A 149 -15.03 2.39 -19.76
N THR A 150 -14.60 2.79 -18.57
CA THR A 150 -15.13 3.97 -17.87
C THR A 150 -14.88 5.31 -18.59
N PRO A 151 -13.66 5.65 -19.06
CA PRO A 151 -13.42 6.91 -19.77
C PRO A 151 -14.25 7.04 -21.07
N TYR A 152 -14.47 5.93 -21.77
CA TYR A 152 -15.27 5.90 -23.00
C TYR A 152 -16.76 6.14 -22.73
N ILE A 153 -17.31 5.47 -21.71
CA ILE A 153 -18.71 5.70 -21.27
C ILE A 153 -18.90 7.15 -20.82
N GLU A 154 -17.96 7.71 -20.06
CA GLU A 154 -18.05 9.10 -19.59
C GLU A 154 -17.99 10.11 -20.76
N MET A 155 -17.13 9.88 -21.75
CA MET A 155 -17.06 10.73 -22.96
C MET A 155 -18.34 10.62 -23.79
N MET A 156 -18.87 9.41 -24.00
CA MET A 156 -20.12 9.18 -24.71
C MET A 156 -21.30 9.89 -24.03
N ILE A 157 -21.42 9.77 -22.70
CA ILE A 157 -22.51 10.42 -21.95
C ILE A 157 -22.39 11.95 -21.99
N LEU A 158 -21.17 12.49 -21.89
CA LEU A 158 -20.95 13.93 -22.03
C LEU A 158 -21.42 14.44 -23.40
N VAL A 159 -20.99 13.78 -24.48
CA VAL A 159 -21.42 14.14 -25.85
C VAL A 159 -22.94 14.07 -25.98
N TRP A 160 -23.57 12.97 -25.54
CA TRP A 160 -25.02 12.84 -25.56
C TRP A 160 -25.72 13.94 -24.77
N ARG A 161 -25.23 14.29 -23.57
CA ARG A 161 -25.81 15.37 -22.75
C ARG A 161 -25.69 16.73 -23.42
N LEU A 162 -24.62 16.99 -24.18
CA LEU A 162 -24.49 18.21 -24.98
C LEU A 162 -25.51 18.25 -26.12
N THR A 163 -25.79 17.13 -26.80
CA THR A 163 -26.86 17.07 -27.84
C THR A 163 -28.26 17.35 -27.28
N LYS A 164 -28.48 17.05 -25.99
CA LYS A 164 -29.77 17.25 -25.30
C LYS A 164 -29.81 18.53 -24.46
N LEU A 165 -28.77 19.35 -24.52
CA LEU A 165 -28.63 20.54 -23.69
C LEU A 165 -29.67 21.59 -24.09
N GLN A 166 -30.60 21.90 -23.19
CA GLN A 166 -31.58 22.99 -23.38
C GLN A 166 -31.20 24.16 -22.48
N SER A 167 -30.22 24.95 -22.92
CA SER A 167 -29.72 26.14 -22.20
C SER A 167 -29.86 27.40 -23.08
N PRO A 168 -30.26 28.55 -22.51
CA PRO A 168 -30.17 29.86 -23.16
C PRO A 168 -28.73 30.43 -23.15
N GLY A 169 -27.77 29.79 -22.46
CA GLY A 169 -26.37 30.24 -22.36
C GLY A 169 -25.45 29.72 -23.47
N LYS A 170 -24.34 30.43 -23.72
CA LYS A 170 -23.25 29.97 -24.60
C LYS A 170 -22.55 28.74 -23.97
N CYS A 171 -22.08 27.81 -24.79
CA CYS A 171 -21.20 26.71 -24.38
C CYS A 171 -19.84 26.87 -25.09
N LEU A 172 -18.74 26.84 -24.34
CA LEU A 172 -17.38 26.91 -24.87
C LEU A 172 -16.77 25.51 -24.87
N LEU A 173 -16.31 25.04 -26.03
CA LEU A 173 -15.65 23.76 -26.15
C LEU A 173 -14.15 23.94 -26.33
N LEU A 174 -13.37 23.25 -25.51
CA LEU A 174 -11.91 23.33 -25.57
C LEU A 174 -11.33 21.93 -25.75
N SER A 175 -10.59 21.70 -26.83
CA SER A 175 -9.70 20.55 -26.93
C SER A 175 -8.42 20.79 -26.14
N TYR A 176 -7.91 19.74 -25.51
CA TYR A 176 -6.64 19.76 -24.81
C TYR A 176 -5.47 20.12 -25.74
N ASP A 177 -5.60 19.81 -27.03
CA ASP A 177 -4.61 20.14 -28.07
C ASP A 177 -4.45 21.65 -28.28
N HIS A 178 -5.45 22.44 -27.88
CA HIS A 178 -5.35 23.89 -27.91
C HIS A 178 -4.36 24.45 -26.88
N PHE A 179 -3.99 23.68 -25.85
CA PHE A 179 -3.02 24.12 -24.86
C PHE A 179 -1.56 23.86 -25.27
N ILE A 180 -1.32 23.07 -26.34
CA ILE A 180 0.03 22.64 -26.74
C ILE A 180 0.91 23.81 -27.19
N SER A 181 0.40 24.71 -28.04
CA SER A 181 1.20 25.82 -28.57
C SER A 181 0.80 27.15 -27.95
N LYS A 182 1.78 28.05 -27.80
CA LYS A 182 1.57 29.40 -27.27
C LYS A 182 0.53 30.20 -28.06
N THR A 183 0.51 30.04 -29.39
CA THR A 183 -0.48 30.69 -30.26
C THR A 183 -1.90 30.17 -29.99
N LYS A 184 -2.09 28.85 -29.86
CA LYS A 184 -3.40 28.27 -29.56
C LYS A 184 -3.87 28.58 -28.14
N ARG A 185 -2.94 28.64 -27.17
CA ARG A 185 -3.19 29.10 -25.80
C ARG A 185 -3.79 30.50 -25.76
N LYS A 186 -3.27 31.43 -26.56
CA LYS A 186 -3.83 32.78 -26.67
C LYS A 186 -5.27 32.76 -27.20
N ILE A 187 -5.53 31.98 -28.25
CA ILE A 187 -6.88 31.81 -28.84
C ILE A 187 -7.88 31.25 -27.80
N VAL A 188 -7.45 30.28 -26.98
CA VAL A 188 -8.28 29.75 -25.89
C VAL A 188 -8.66 30.84 -24.89
N LEU A 189 -7.71 31.67 -24.47
CA LEU A 189 -7.99 32.73 -23.51
C LEU A 189 -8.82 33.87 -24.10
N GLU A 190 -8.64 34.21 -25.37
CA GLU A 190 -9.49 35.15 -26.10
C GLU A 190 -10.94 34.62 -26.15
N ALA A 191 -11.13 33.33 -26.44
CA ALA A 191 -12.44 32.70 -26.41
C ALA A 191 -13.06 32.65 -25.00
N VAL A 192 -12.26 32.42 -23.95
CA VAL A 192 -12.70 32.48 -22.55
C VAL A 192 -13.09 33.89 -22.14
N ALA A 193 -12.31 34.90 -22.57
CA ALA A 193 -12.59 36.30 -22.31
C ALA A 193 -13.91 36.73 -22.96
N GLU A 194 -14.14 36.33 -24.22
CA GLU A 194 -15.41 36.59 -24.90
C GLU A 194 -16.57 35.84 -24.24
N HIS A 195 -16.33 34.58 -23.83
CA HIS A 195 -17.35 33.75 -23.19
C HIS A 195 -17.79 34.35 -21.86
N LEU A 196 -16.84 34.57 -20.93
CA LEU A 196 -17.08 35.04 -19.56
C LEU A 196 -17.15 36.57 -19.43
N LEU A 197 -17.06 37.32 -20.55
CA LEU A 197 -17.09 38.79 -20.61
C LEU A 197 -15.97 39.45 -19.76
N LEU A 198 -14.73 39.07 -20.04
CA LEU A 198 -13.52 39.56 -19.36
C LEU A 198 -12.78 40.60 -20.21
N ASP A 199 -12.15 41.56 -19.55
CA ASP A 199 -11.47 42.70 -20.20
C ASP A 199 -9.97 42.44 -20.48
N ASP A 200 -9.28 41.65 -19.64
CA ASP A 200 -7.84 41.37 -19.75
C ASP A 200 -7.49 39.94 -19.26
N THR A 201 -6.73 39.18 -20.06
CA THR A 201 -6.29 37.81 -19.73
C THR A 201 -4.77 37.64 -19.74
N GLU A 202 -3.97 38.72 -19.71
CA GLU A 202 -2.49 38.62 -19.78
C GLU A 202 -1.88 37.80 -18.63
N GLN A 203 -2.34 38.03 -17.40
CA GLN A 203 -1.86 37.26 -16.25
C GLN A 203 -2.20 35.77 -16.39
N MET A 204 -3.41 35.47 -16.89
CA MET A 204 -3.82 34.09 -17.17
C MET A 204 -2.92 33.46 -18.23
N LEU A 205 -2.55 34.21 -19.28
CA LEU A 205 -1.68 33.72 -20.36
C LEU A 205 -0.26 33.43 -19.84
N SER A 206 0.28 34.34 -19.03
CA SER A 206 1.61 34.19 -18.41
C SER A 206 1.67 32.94 -17.52
N THR A 207 0.70 32.76 -16.64
CA THR A 207 0.62 31.58 -15.76
C THR A 207 0.41 30.30 -16.57
N MET A 208 -0.43 30.35 -17.61
CA MET A 208 -0.66 29.19 -18.48
C MET A 208 0.59 28.80 -19.27
N ASP A 209 1.39 29.75 -19.74
CA ASP A 209 2.70 29.48 -20.35
C ASP A 209 3.70 28.89 -19.35
N ALA A 210 3.79 29.45 -18.15
CA ALA A 210 4.72 28.99 -17.12
C ALA A 210 4.41 27.56 -16.64
N GLU A 211 3.14 27.28 -16.34
CA GLU A 211 2.68 25.95 -15.91
C GLU A 211 2.81 24.91 -17.04
N TRP A 212 2.53 25.30 -18.30
CA TRP A 212 2.69 24.38 -19.43
C TRP A 212 4.15 24.02 -19.67
N ASN A 213 5.08 24.99 -19.58
CA ASN A 213 6.51 24.74 -19.74
C ASN A 213 7.06 23.77 -18.67
N ARG A 214 6.57 23.84 -17.42
CA ARG A 214 6.91 22.85 -16.38
C ARG A 214 6.37 21.46 -16.71
N THR A 215 5.17 21.40 -17.28
CA THR A 215 4.50 20.13 -17.63
C THR A 215 5.15 19.46 -18.86
N GLU A 216 5.56 20.23 -19.86
CA GLU A 216 6.20 19.74 -21.10
C GLU A 216 7.56 19.06 -20.84
N GLN A 217 8.32 19.51 -19.83
CA GLN A 217 9.56 18.84 -19.40
C GLN A 217 9.31 17.42 -18.85
N SER A 218 8.12 17.15 -18.30
CA SER A 218 7.74 15.82 -17.80
C SER A 218 7.19 14.87 -18.89
N ILE A 219 6.74 15.42 -20.04
CA ILE A 219 6.06 14.68 -21.12
C ILE A 219 7.04 14.18 -22.20
N LYS A 220 8.30 14.67 -22.25
CA LYS A 220 9.34 14.23 -23.20
C LYS A 220 9.84 12.78 -23.05
N LEU A 221 9.23 11.98 -22.18
CA LEU A 221 9.48 10.54 -22.11
C LEU A 221 8.72 9.87 -23.27
N GLU A 222 9.44 9.21 -24.17
CA GLU A 222 8.86 8.46 -25.30
C GLU A 222 7.67 7.61 -24.85
N ARG A 223 6.57 7.69 -25.59
CA ARG A 223 5.35 6.91 -25.33
C ARG A 223 5.63 5.44 -25.71
N PRO A 224 5.74 4.51 -24.74
CA PRO A 224 5.82 3.09 -25.09
C PRO A 224 4.52 2.64 -25.77
N ALA A 225 4.61 1.64 -26.63
CA ALA A 225 3.44 1.03 -27.25
C ALA A 225 2.45 0.54 -26.17
N HIS A 226 1.20 0.98 -26.27
CA HIS A 226 0.11 0.60 -25.39
C HIS A 226 -1.04 0.13 -26.26
N ASP A 227 -1.47 -1.12 -26.10
CA ASP A 227 -2.65 -1.64 -26.77
C ASP A 227 -3.89 -1.01 -26.13
N PHE A 228 -4.52 -0.08 -26.85
CA PHE A 228 -5.74 0.58 -26.42
C PHE A 228 -6.88 -0.42 -26.26
N THR A 229 -7.68 -0.26 -25.21
CA THR A 229 -8.75 -1.19 -24.83
C THR A 229 -9.75 -1.40 -25.96
N PHE A 230 -10.01 -0.36 -26.76
CA PHE A 230 -10.91 -0.43 -27.91
C PHE A 230 -10.22 0.18 -29.14
N SER A 231 -9.53 -0.66 -29.91
CA SER A 231 -8.76 -0.23 -31.08
C SER A 231 -9.62 0.03 -32.33
N THR A 232 -10.79 -0.63 -32.44
CA THR A 232 -11.70 -0.59 -33.60
C THR A 232 -12.76 0.51 -33.54
N SER A 233 -13.13 1.03 -32.36
CA SER A 233 -14.08 2.15 -32.18
C SER A 233 -13.45 3.55 -32.09
N SER A 234 -12.17 3.69 -32.47
CA SER A 234 -11.43 4.96 -32.34
C SER A 234 -11.93 6.09 -33.26
N SER A 235 -12.70 5.80 -34.31
CA SER A 235 -13.22 6.80 -35.27
C SER A 235 -14.17 7.80 -34.63
N PHE A 236 -15.23 7.35 -33.93
CA PHE A 236 -16.21 8.23 -33.28
C PHE A 236 -15.53 9.24 -32.34
N PHE A 237 -14.62 8.77 -31.49
CA PHE A 237 -13.95 9.64 -30.52
C PHE A 237 -12.96 10.60 -31.19
N LYS A 238 -12.32 10.19 -32.30
CA LYS A 238 -11.49 11.09 -33.13
C LYS A 238 -12.34 12.16 -33.82
N ASP A 239 -13.50 11.79 -34.33
CA ASP A 239 -14.44 12.70 -34.97
C ASP A 239 -15.01 13.72 -33.97
N VAL A 240 -15.29 13.32 -32.72
CA VAL A 240 -15.65 14.25 -31.64
C VAL A 240 -14.55 15.31 -31.43
N ILE A 241 -13.28 14.90 -31.39
CA ILE A 241 -12.17 15.84 -31.24
C ILE A 241 -12.02 16.74 -32.47
N SER A 242 -12.25 16.22 -33.69
CA SER A 242 -12.27 17.02 -34.91
C SER A 242 -13.32 18.12 -34.82
N ILE A 243 -14.58 17.75 -34.49
CA ILE A 243 -15.67 18.72 -34.32
C ILE A 243 -15.32 19.76 -33.25
N VAL A 244 -14.77 19.35 -32.10
CA VAL A 244 -14.35 20.30 -31.05
C VAL A 244 -13.27 21.28 -31.54
N ASN A 245 -12.31 20.80 -32.33
CA ASN A 245 -11.25 21.63 -32.89
C ASN A 245 -11.77 22.61 -33.96
N ASP A 246 -12.77 22.19 -34.74
CA ASP A 246 -13.40 23.01 -35.79
C ASP A 246 -14.36 24.06 -35.20
N HIS A 247 -14.84 23.86 -33.97
CA HIS A 247 -15.91 24.62 -33.33
C HIS A 247 -15.54 25.26 -31.97
N ILE A 248 -14.31 25.78 -31.82
CA ILE A 248 -13.81 26.40 -30.58
C ILE A 248 -14.76 27.48 -30.03
N THR A 249 -15.35 28.30 -30.91
CA THR A 249 -16.31 29.35 -30.58
C THR A 249 -17.50 29.27 -31.53
N CYS A 250 -18.46 28.38 -31.25
CA CYS A 250 -19.65 28.19 -32.07
C CYS A 250 -20.94 28.40 -31.27
N ASN A 251 -22.06 28.59 -31.98
CA ASN A 251 -23.37 28.52 -31.35
C ASN A 251 -23.65 27.07 -30.94
N LEU A 252 -24.11 26.87 -29.70
CA LEU A 252 -24.47 25.55 -29.16
C LEU A 252 -25.36 24.74 -30.12
N LYS A 253 -26.26 25.39 -30.87
CA LYS A 253 -27.19 24.73 -31.80
C LYS A 253 -26.51 24.12 -33.03
N GLU A 254 -25.47 24.76 -33.56
CA GLU A 254 -24.72 24.26 -34.72
C GLU A 254 -23.94 23.01 -34.32
N LEU A 255 -23.17 23.13 -33.25
CA LEU A 255 -22.48 22.01 -32.60
C LEU A 255 -23.42 20.85 -32.26
N GLN A 256 -24.61 21.16 -31.74
CA GLN A 256 -25.60 20.14 -31.41
C GLN A 256 -26.04 19.36 -32.64
N ASN A 257 -26.13 19.98 -33.82
CA ASN A 257 -26.46 19.25 -35.05
C ASN A 257 -25.36 18.26 -35.41
N ASP A 258 -24.10 18.70 -35.39
CA ASP A 258 -22.94 17.87 -35.76
C ASP A 258 -22.73 16.73 -34.75
N LEU A 259 -22.79 17.03 -33.45
CA LEU A 259 -22.74 16.01 -32.41
C LEU A 259 -23.95 15.08 -32.45
N THR A 260 -25.16 15.57 -32.81
CA THR A 260 -26.35 14.70 -32.94
C THR A 260 -26.20 13.74 -34.12
N ALA A 261 -25.69 14.20 -35.26
CA ALA A 261 -25.44 13.35 -36.42
C ALA A 261 -24.39 12.29 -36.09
N LEU A 262 -23.26 12.68 -35.50
CA LEU A 262 -22.20 11.77 -35.09
C LEU A 262 -22.69 10.76 -34.04
N PHE A 263 -23.47 11.21 -33.05
CA PHE A 263 -24.03 10.34 -32.02
C PHE A 263 -25.10 9.39 -32.57
N THR A 264 -25.88 9.82 -33.56
CA THR A 264 -26.85 8.94 -34.25
C THR A 264 -26.13 7.84 -35.02
N SER A 265 -25.01 8.16 -35.66
CA SER A 265 -24.13 7.17 -36.31
C SER A 265 -23.60 6.15 -35.32
N LEU A 266 -23.12 6.60 -34.15
CA LEU A 266 -22.67 5.69 -33.07
C LEU A 266 -23.80 4.75 -32.62
N LEU A 267 -25.03 5.22 -32.47
CA LEU A 267 -26.15 4.37 -32.07
C LEU A 267 -26.57 3.34 -33.14
N GLN A 268 -26.39 3.66 -34.41
CA GLN A 268 -26.65 2.74 -35.53
C GLN A 268 -25.53 1.70 -35.65
N ASP A 269 -24.29 2.12 -35.45
CA ASP A 269 -23.11 1.26 -35.43
C ASP A 269 -22.91 0.62 -34.05
N ARG A 270 -23.49 -0.57 -33.87
CA ARG A 270 -23.43 -1.31 -32.61
C ARG A 270 -22.02 -1.76 -32.20
N THR A 271 -21.00 -1.62 -33.07
CA THR A 271 -19.64 -2.13 -32.85
C THR A 271 -19.04 -1.67 -31.52
N PHE A 272 -19.14 -0.37 -31.19
CA PHE A 272 -18.63 0.14 -29.91
C PHE A 272 -19.34 -0.48 -28.70
N PHE A 273 -20.66 -0.67 -28.78
CA PHE A 273 -21.44 -1.25 -27.69
C PHE A 273 -21.12 -2.74 -27.49
N GLU A 274 -20.92 -3.46 -28.59
CA GLU A 274 -20.49 -4.87 -28.59
C GLU A 274 -19.08 -5.04 -28.02
N GLU A 275 -18.14 -4.17 -28.39
CA GLU A 275 -16.79 -4.12 -27.83
C GLU A 275 -16.82 -3.89 -26.32
N VAL A 276 -17.64 -2.93 -25.86
CA VAL A 276 -17.82 -2.63 -24.43
C VAL A 276 -18.39 -3.84 -23.68
N LEU A 277 -19.43 -4.49 -24.22
CA LEU A 277 -20.02 -5.68 -23.61
C LEU A 277 -19.02 -6.83 -23.58
N THR A 278 -18.26 -7.03 -24.67
CA THR A 278 -17.22 -8.05 -24.76
C THR A 278 -16.14 -7.81 -23.72
N TYR A 279 -15.61 -6.58 -23.62
CA TYR A 279 -14.62 -6.20 -22.62
C TYR A 279 -15.12 -6.45 -21.19
N VAL A 280 -16.31 -5.95 -20.84
CA VAL A 280 -16.85 -6.10 -19.48
C VAL A 280 -17.11 -7.58 -19.14
N THR A 281 -17.48 -8.39 -20.14
CA THR A 281 -17.68 -9.84 -19.98
C THR A 281 -16.34 -10.59 -19.84
N GLU A 282 -15.29 -10.13 -20.53
CA GLU A 282 -13.96 -10.76 -20.57
C GLU A 282 -13.04 -10.34 -19.42
N VAL A 283 -13.30 -9.22 -18.75
CA VAL A 283 -12.58 -8.81 -17.54
C VAL A 283 -12.79 -9.87 -16.45
N GLN A 284 -11.78 -10.71 -16.23
CA GLN A 284 -11.77 -11.80 -15.25
C GLN A 284 -11.37 -11.34 -13.83
N ASP A 285 -10.86 -10.12 -13.68
CA ASP A 285 -10.47 -9.54 -12.38
C ASP A 285 -11.74 -9.04 -11.64
N PRO A 286 -12.14 -9.68 -10.53
CA PRO A 286 -13.38 -9.36 -9.83
C PRO A 286 -13.33 -8.00 -9.13
N ASP A 287 -12.16 -7.49 -8.78
CA ASP A 287 -12.00 -6.14 -8.22
C ASP A 287 -12.17 -5.09 -9.33
N ILE A 288 -11.67 -5.34 -10.55
CA ILE A 288 -11.92 -4.48 -11.71
C ILE A 288 -13.40 -4.54 -12.11
N ARG A 289 -14.04 -5.70 -12.11
CA ARG A 289 -15.46 -5.86 -12.41
C ARG A 289 -16.36 -5.20 -11.34
N ALA A 290 -16.06 -5.41 -10.06
CA ALA A 290 -16.75 -4.74 -8.95
C ALA A 290 -16.53 -3.22 -8.97
N TYR A 291 -15.33 -2.78 -9.36
CA TYR A 291 -15.04 -1.37 -9.59
C TYR A 291 -15.84 -0.80 -10.75
N HIS A 292 -15.85 -1.44 -11.92
CA HIS A 292 -16.66 -1.04 -13.07
C HIS A 292 -18.14 -1.03 -12.72
N LYS A 293 -18.65 -2.02 -11.99
CA LYS A 293 -20.02 -2.04 -11.48
C LYS A 293 -20.31 -0.85 -10.56
N ARG A 294 -19.47 -0.62 -9.55
CA ARG A 294 -19.61 0.49 -8.60
C ARG A 294 -19.55 1.85 -9.29
N MET A 295 -18.69 2.00 -10.30
CA MET A 295 -18.53 3.24 -11.07
C MET A 295 -19.57 3.41 -12.15
N ALA A 296 -20.10 2.34 -12.75
CA ALA A 296 -21.17 2.37 -13.74
C ALA A 296 -22.54 2.60 -13.09
N GLN A 297 -22.69 2.25 -11.80
CA GLN A 297 -23.94 2.37 -11.06
C GLN A 297 -24.59 3.78 -11.15
N PRO A 298 -23.85 4.90 -10.99
CA PRO A 298 -24.39 6.25 -11.16
C PRO A 298 -24.77 6.59 -12.61
N TYR A 299 -24.21 5.88 -13.60
CA TYR A 299 -24.41 6.12 -15.03
C TYR A 299 -25.57 5.32 -15.62
N PHE A 300 -25.98 4.19 -15.02
CA PHE A 300 -27.03 3.32 -15.59
C PHE A 300 -28.35 4.04 -15.84
N ASN A 301 -28.78 4.96 -14.96
CA ASN A 301 -30.01 5.72 -15.19
C ASN A 301 -29.91 6.61 -16.44
N VAL A 302 -28.72 7.15 -16.70
CA VAL A 302 -28.43 7.94 -17.90
C VAL A 302 -28.37 7.04 -19.12
N LEU A 303 -27.65 5.92 -19.05
CA LEU A 303 -27.55 4.94 -20.12
C LEU A 303 -28.92 4.37 -20.50
N LYS A 304 -29.79 4.04 -19.55
CA LYS A 304 -31.17 3.55 -19.82
C LYS A 304 -32.01 4.54 -20.62
N THR A 305 -31.76 5.85 -20.45
CA THR A 305 -32.42 6.92 -21.21
C THR A 305 -31.85 7.07 -22.63
N LEU A 306 -30.57 6.71 -22.80
CA LEU A 306 -29.83 6.85 -24.03
C LEU A 306 -30.04 5.64 -24.95
N ASP A 307 -29.89 4.44 -24.39
CA ASP A 307 -30.11 3.14 -25.04
C ASP A 307 -30.48 2.12 -23.94
N THR A 308 -31.77 1.79 -23.86
CA THR A 308 -32.29 0.89 -22.83
C THR A 308 -31.73 -0.52 -22.96
N ASP A 309 -31.61 -1.03 -24.18
CA ASP A 309 -31.17 -2.40 -24.44
C ASP A 309 -29.69 -2.57 -24.07
N PHE A 310 -28.85 -1.63 -24.49
CA PHE A 310 -27.43 -1.61 -24.10
C PHE A 310 -27.27 -1.43 -22.59
N ALA A 311 -28.05 -0.54 -21.96
CA ALA A 311 -27.94 -0.34 -20.51
C ALA A 311 -28.36 -1.58 -19.72
N VAL A 312 -29.40 -2.29 -20.15
CA VAL A 312 -29.81 -3.57 -19.55
C VAL A 312 -28.79 -4.66 -19.83
N ALA A 313 -28.25 -4.74 -21.04
CA ALA A 313 -27.20 -5.71 -21.39
C ALA A 313 -25.92 -5.46 -20.60
N LEU A 314 -25.50 -4.20 -20.45
CA LEU A 314 -24.33 -3.80 -19.67
C LEU A 314 -24.56 -4.04 -18.17
N GLU A 315 -25.75 -3.70 -17.66
CA GLU A 315 -26.13 -3.98 -16.28
C GLU A 315 -26.15 -5.48 -16.02
N THR A 316 -26.68 -6.29 -16.96
CA THR A 316 -26.69 -7.76 -16.88
C THR A 316 -25.28 -8.34 -16.94
N ALA A 317 -24.43 -7.88 -17.87
CA ALA A 317 -23.03 -8.27 -17.98
C ALA A 317 -22.23 -7.90 -16.71
N MET A 318 -22.61 -6.82 -16.02
CA MET A 318 -22.04 -6.41 -14.73
C MET A 318 -22.71 -7.07 -13.50
N GLN A 319 -23.90 -7.66 -13.65
CA GLN A 319 -24.69 -8.28 -12.57
C GLN A 319 -24.58 -9.80 -12.53
N GLY A 320 -24.31 -10.47 -13.64
CA GLY A 320 -24.32 -11.92 -13.70
C GLY A 320 -23.25 -12.58 -12.83
N PRO A 321 -23.56 -13.64 -12.06
CA PRO A 321 -22.74 -14.85 -12.14
C PRO A 321 -22.92 -15.42 -13.56
N LEU A 322 -21.92 -16.00 -14.25
CA LEU A 322 -22.33 -16.67 -15.49
C LEU A 322 -23.24 -17.83 -15.09
N CYS A 323 -24.50 -17.78 -15.54
CA CYS A 323 -25.35 -18.96 -15.61
C CYS A 323 -25.96 -19.01 -17.00
N ASP A 324 -25.70 -20.15 -17.64
CA ASP A 324 -26.11 -20.55 -18.98
C ASP A 324 -27.62 -20.59 -19.18
N GLN A 325 -28.09 -20.26 -20.40
CA GLN A 325 -29.07 -21.07 -21.12
C GLN A 325 -29.22 -20.63 -22.60
N ALA A 326 -28.51 -21.35 -23.48
CA ALA A 326 -29.11 -21.89 -24.70
C ALA A 326 -28.47 -23.26 -25.00
N LEU A 327 -29.30 -24.31 -24.82
CA LEU A 327 -29.15 -25.69 -25.33
C LEU A 327 -28.29 -26.70 -24.54
N HIS A 328 -29.01 -27.54 -23.77
CA HIS A 328 -28.78 -28.98 -23.49
C HIS A 328 -27.51 -29.39 -22.69
N SER A 329 -27.45 -30.48 -21.92
CA SER A 329 -28.38 -31.32 -21.13
C SER A 329 -27.50 -32.39 -20.44
N LYS A 330 -27.85 -32.78 -19.20
CA LYS A 330 -27.64 -34.11 -18.57
C LYS A 330 -26.30 -34.53 -17.92
N LYS A 331 -26.45 -34.88 -16.62
CA LYS A 331 -26.04 -36.10 -15.87
C LYS A 331 -24.60 -36.16 -15.31
N GLU A 332 -24.42 -36.21 -13.97
CA GLU A 332 -24.40 -37.41 -13.07
C GLU A 332 -23.17 -38.32 -13.36
N SER A 333 -22.35 -38.83 -12.43
CA SER A 333 -22.49 -39.14 -11.00
C SER A 333 -21.18 -39.79 -10.44
N SER A 334 -21.00 -39.71 -9.11
CA SER A 334 -20.56 -40.78 -8.15
C SER A 334 -19.11 -41.31 -8.11
N LEU A 335 -18.32 -41.14 -7.02
CA LEU A 335 -18.16 -41.96 -5.75
C LEU A 335 -17.08 -43.08 -5.91
N HIS A 336 -16.18 -43.50 -5.00
CA HIS A 336 -16.11 -43.59 -3.53
C HIS A 336 -14.67 -43.96 -3.03
N GLN A 337 -14.32 -43.56 -1.78
CA GLN A 337 -13.71 -44.28 -0.62
C GLN A 337 -12.66 -45.40 -0.82
N THR A 338 -11.60 -45.58 0.00
CA THR A 338 -11.60 -45.86 1.45
C THR A 338 -10.21 -45.79 2.15
N SER A 339 -10.22 -45.39 3.44
CA SER A 339 -9.50 -45.90 4.65
C SER A 339 -7.97 -46.01 4.71
N ASP A 340 -7.26 -45.24 5.55
CA ASP A 340 -7.07 -45.32 7.04
C ASP A 340 -6.19 -46.49 7.51
N LEU A 341 -5.06 -46.17 8.17
CA LEU A 341 -4.42 -46.99 9.21
C LEU A 341 -3.45 -46.15 10.08
N THR A 342 -3.84 -45.95 11.34
CA THR A 342 -3.04 -45.35 12.44
C THR A 342 -2.29 -46.41 13.23
N ALA A 343 -1.04 -46.13 13.65
CA ALA A 343 -0.37 -46.57 14.89
C ALA A 343 1.13 -46.24 14.79
N SER A 344 1.92 -45.88 15.79
CA SER A 344 1.81 -45.53 17.21
C SER A 344 3.25 -45.22 17.64
N ASN A 345 3.41 -44.27 18.56
CA ASN A 345 4.66 -43.78 19.12
C ASN A 345 5.56 -44.86 19.75
N GLN A 346 6.89 -44.68 19.69
CA GLN A 346 7.74 -44.19 20.80
C GLN A 346 9.25 -44.41 20.53
N ILE A 347 10.05 -43.68 21.32
CA ILE A 347 11.37 -43.99 21.90
C ILE A 347 12.59 -43.12 21.41
N ILE A 348 13.24 -42.51 22.43
CA ILE A 348 14.64 -42.03 22.63
C ILE A 348 15.00 -40.56 22.30
N ALA A 349 15.31 -39.81 23.37
CA ALA A 349 16.03 -38.53 23.38
C ALA A 349 17.53 -38.74 23.69
N SER A 350 18.43 -38.25 22.82
CA SER A 350 19.86 -38.01 23.16
C SER A 350 20.65 -37.24 22.07
N SER A 351 20.12 -36.13 21.53
CA SER A 351 20.92 -35.20 20.70
C SER A 351 20.68 -33.77 21.15
N ARG A 352 21.76 -33.04 21.49
CA ARG A 352 21.68 -31.61 21.85
C ARG A 352 21.01 -30.84 20.71
N GLU A 353 19.91 -30.16 21.04
CA GLU A 353 19.03 -29.48 20.09
C GLU A 353 19.75 -28.30 19.41
N ALA A 354 19.63 -28.20 18.09
CA ALA A 354 20.16 -27.08 17.34
C ALA A 354 19.29 -25.82 17.47
N GLN A 355 19.94 -24.67 17.30
CA GLN A 355 19.31 -23.35 17.29
C GLN A 355 19.54 -22.70 15.92
N TYR A 356 18.49 -22.14 15.36
CA TYR A 356 18.48 -21.54 14.04
C TYR A 356 18.04 -20.07 14.14
N PHE A 357 18.83 -19.16 13.58
CA PHE A 357 18.56 -17.71 13.62
C PHE A 357 18.31 -17.19 12.22
N ASP A 358 17.09 -16.71 11.97
CA ASP A 358 16.72 -16.14 10.68
C ASP A 358 17.55 -14.90 10.35
N PHE A 359 17.99 -14.81 9.09
CA PHE A 359 18.62 -13.63 8.51
C PHE A 359 18.02 -13.24 7.14
N SER A 360 16.89 -13.82 6.74
CA SER A 360 16.35 -13.70 5.39
C SER A 360 16.21 -12.25 4.92
N ASN A 361 15.73 -11.37 5.80
CA ASN A 361 15.61 -9.93 5.51
C ASN A 361 16.95 -9.16 5.65
N LEU A 362 17.88 -9.61 6.49
CA LEU A 362 19.04 -8.83 6.91
C LEU A 362 19.99 -8.51 5.74
N VAL A 363 20.32 -9.53 4.94
CA VAL A 363 21.24 -9.41 3.80
C VAL A 363 20.62 -8.55 2.70
N ASP A 364 19.37 -8.85 2.35
CA ASP A 364 18.63 -8.17 1.28
C ASP A 364 18.38 -6.70 1.58
N PHE A 365 18.08 -6.40 2.86
CA PHE A 365 17.93 -5.05 3.34
C PHE A 365 19.23 -4.25 3.17
N TYR A 366 20.37 -4.80 3.56
CA TYR A 366 21.65 -4.08 3.44
C TYR A 366 22.04 -3.84 1.98
N ILE A 367 21.88 -4.84 1.10
CA ILE A 367 22.20 -4.70 -0.33
C ILE A 367 21.38 -3.55 -0.95
N THR A 368 20.09 -3.48 -0.61
CA THR A 368 19.18 -2.46 -1.13
C THR A 368 19.45 -1.09 -0.52
N SER A 369 19.57 -1.01 0.80
CA SER A 369 19.58 0.26 1.53
C SER A 369 20.98 0.83 1.78
N GLY A 370 22.03 0.02 1.71
CA GLY A 370 23.43 0.39 1.95
C GLY A 370 23.85 0.53 3.41
N ASN A 371 22.90 0.58 4.37
CA ASN A 371 23.18 0.69 5.81
C ASN A 371 22.10 -0.06 6.61
N PHE A 372 22.45 -0.61 7.77
CA PHE A 372 21.44 -1.17 8.68
C PHE A 372 20.62 -0.08 9.39
N THR A 373 19.37 -0.39 9.68
CA THR A 373 18.49 0.48 10.47
C THR A 373 17.87 -0.31 11.62
N GLY A 374 17.34 0.39 12.63
CA GLY A 374 16.60 -0.15 13.80
C GLY A 374 16.62 -1.68 13.99
N ILE A 375 15.67 -2.38 13.38
CA ILE A 375 15.45 -3.83 13.52
C ILE A 375 16.66 -4.65 13.06
N GLN A 376 17.23 -4.32 11.89
CA GLN A 376 18.38 -5.05 11.35
C GLN A 376 19.64 -4.86 12.21
N ARG A 377 19.82 -3.67 12.81
CA ARG A 377 20.91 -3.43 13.77
C ARG A 377 20.74 -4.32 15.00
N VAL A 378 19.51 -4.42 15.54
CA VAL A 378 19.19 -5.31 16.66
C VAL A 378 19.45 -6.77 16.30
N GLN A 379 18.92 -7.25 15.17
CA GLN A 379 19.09 -8.63 14.71
C GLN A 379 20.57 -9.02 14.58
N LEU A 380 21.38 -8.18 13.92
CA LEU A 380 22.80 -8.46 13.71
C LEU A 380 23.56 -8.57 15.04
N GLU A 381 23.29 -7.66 15.96
CA GLU A 381 24.00 -7.65 17.23
C GLU A 381 23.60 -8.81 18.15
N VAL A 382 22.32 -9.23 18.13
CA VAL A 382 21.90 -10.45 18.81
C VAL A 382 22.62 -11.66 18.24
N ILE A 383 22.68 -11.78 16.91
CA ILE A 383 23.42 -12.84 16.21
C ILE A 383 24.90 -12.84 16.62
N ARG A 384 25.56 -11.67 16.61
CA ARG A 384 26.96 -11.54 17.03
C ARG A 384 27.18 -11.94 18.48
N ALA A 385 26.31 -11.48 19.38
CA ALA A 385 26.43 -11.80 20.80
C ALA A 385 26.25 -13.29 21.06
N ILE A 386 25.32 -13.95 20.38
CA ILE A 386 25.12 -15.39 20.48
C ILE A 386 26.32 -16.14 19.90
N ALA A 387 26.80 -15.76 18.72
CA ALA A 387 27.97 -16.37 18.08
C ALA A 387 29.26 -16.24 18.93
N SER A 388 29.45 -15.09 19.59
CA SER A 388 30.63 -14.83 20.44
C SER A 388 30.70 -15.66 21.72
N GLN A 389 29.64 -16.40 22.05
CA GLN A 389 29.59 -17.22 23.24
C GLN A 389 29.89 -18.67 22.89
N GLU A 390 30.83 -19.30 23.60
CA GLU A 390 31.05 -20.74 23.53
C GLU A 390 29.82 -21.46 24.11
N ILE A 391 28.91 -21.89 23.24
CA ILE A 391 27.66 -22.54 23.63
C ILE A 391 27.73 -24.01 23.24
N ASN A 392 27.21 -24.86 24.14
CA ASN A 392 27.19 -26.31 23.99
C ASN A 392 26.16 -26.83 22.94
N SER A 393 25.46 -25.95 22.21
CA SER A 393 24.45 -26.25 21.18
C SER A 393 25.00 -26.01 19.77
N LYS A 394 24.43 -26.68 18.76
CA LYS A 394 24.74 -26.41 17.35
C LYS A 394 23.97 -25.18 16.89
N GLN A 395 24.65 -24.15 16.41
CA GLN A 395 24.03 -22.88 16.05
C GLN A 395 24.19 -22.58 14.57
N PHE A 396 23.09 -22.22 13.93
CA PHE A 396 23.04 -21.96 12.50
C PHE A 396 22.34 -20.63 12.23
N ALA A 397 22.86 -19.91 11.25
CA ALA A 397 22.11 -18.86 10.58
C ALA A 397 21.24 -19.51 9.49
N ILE A 398 19.97 -19.08 9.36
CA ILE A 398 19.05 -19.59 8.35
C ILE A 398 18.54 -18.50 7.42
N TYR A 399 18.41 -18.88 6.16
CA TYR A 399 17.79 -18.08 5.12
C TYR A 399 16.61 -18.85 4.56
N PHE A 400 15.49 -18.18 4.43
CA PHE A 400 14.29 -18.67 3.78
C PHE A 400 14.00 -17.82 2.56
N ASP A 401 13.82 -18.52 1.45
CA ASP A 401 13.27 -17.99 0.22
C ASP A 401 12.28 -19.02 -0.30
N GLN A 402 11.14 -18.57 -0.80
CA GLN A 402 10.07 -19.49 -1.18
C GLN A 402 10.46 -20.37 -2.38
N ASP A 403 11.26 -19.84 -3.30
CA ASP A 403 11.68 -20.48 -4.55
C ASP A 403 13.00 -21.24 -4.41
N ILE A 404 13.78 -21.02 -3.34
CA ILE A 404 15.03 -21.73 -3.04
C ILE A 404 14.85 -22.70 -1.84
N GLY A 405 13.94 -22.40 -0.93
CA GLY A 405 13.67 -23.12 0.31
C GLY A 405 14.62 -22.71 1.45
N TRP A 406 14.56 -23.46 2.55
CA TRP A 406 15.45 -23.22 3.69
C TRP A 406 16.91 -23.52 3.36
N LYS A 407 17.79 -22.61 3.76
CA LYS A 407 19.24 -22.69 3.65
C LYS A 407 19.88 -22.36 4.98
N SER A 408 20.99 -22.99 5.28
CA SER A 408 21.67 -22.84 6.56
C SER A 408 23.19 -22.87 6.42
N LEU A 409 23.84 -22.17 7.34
CA LEU A 409 25.29 -22.18 7.55
C LEU A 409 25.59 -22.01 9.06
N PRO A 410 26.78 -22.40 9.54
CA PRO A 410 27.15 -22.15 10.93
C PRO A 410 27.01 -20.67 11.30
N LEU A 411 26.44 -20.38 12.48
CA LEU A 411 26.14 -19.02 12.91
C LEU A 411 27.40 -18.14 12.97
N GLN A 412 28.53 -18.72 13.39
CA GLN A 412 29.81 -18.02 13.47
C GLN A 412 30.30 -17.57 12.08
N ASP A 413 30.18 -18.42 11.06
CA ASP A 413 30.58 -18.09 9.69
C ASP A 413 29.75 -16.92 9.16
N PHE A 414 28.45 -16.92 9.44
CA PHE A 414 27.57 -15.80 9.09
C PHE A 414 27.94 -14.51 9.84
N ALA A 415 28.19 -14.58 11.15
CA ALA A 415 28.59 -13.41 11.95
C ALA A 415 29.90 -12.79 11.45
N ASN A 416 30.85 -13.63 10.99
CA ASN A 416 32.13 -13.20 10.45
C ASN A 416 32.01 -12.36 9.16
N LEU A 417 30.92 -12.51 8.39
CA LEU A 417 30.67 -11.69 7.19
C LEU A 417 30.61 -10.19 7.50
N PHE A 418 30.24 -9.82 8.72
CA PHE A 418 30.04 -8.44 9.14
C PHE A 418 31.21 -7.85 9.93
N ILE A 419 32.29 -8.60 10.13
CA ILE A 419 33.47 -8.11 10.84
C ILE A 419 34.35 -7.32 9.86
N GLU A 420 34.62 -6.04 10.20
CA GLU A 420 35.61 -5.13 9.59
C GLU A 420 35.83 -5.33 8.09
N THR A 421 34.76 -5.27 7.31
CA THR A 421 34.78 -5.49 5.87
C THR A 421 34.72 -4.15 5.11
N PRO A 422 35.80 -3.72 4.44
CA PRO A 422 35.70 -2.72 3.39
C PRO A 422 34.76 -3.24 2.30
N ASP A 423 33.84 -2.38 1.85
CA ASP A 423 32.83 -2.70 0.83
C ASP A 423 31.94 -3.92 1.17
N LEU A 424 31.29 -3.85 2.34
CA LEU A 424 30.34 -4.88 2.81
C LEU A 424 29.22 -5.17 1.80
N LYS A 425 28.79 -4.19 1.00
CA LYS A 425 27.73 -4.37 0.02
C LYS A 425 28.14 -5.39 -1.06
N SER A 426 29.33 -5.26 -1.61
CA SER A 426 29.84 -6.21 -2.62
C SER A 426 30.00 -7.61 -2.04
N LYS A 427 30.56 -7.75 -0.83
CA LYS A 427 30.66 -9.07 -0.16
C LYS A 427 29.31 -9.71 0.10
N LEU A 428 28.31 -8.94 0.51
CA LEU A 428 26.95 -9.46 0.73
C LEU A 428 26.27 -9.84 -0.59
N LEU A 429 26.56 -9.14 -1.69
CA LEU A 429 26.07 -9.50 -3.02
C LEU A 429 26.70 -10.82 -3.49
N GLU A 430 28.01 -10.99 -3.30
CA GLU A 430 28.70 -12.26 -3.55
C GLU A 430 28.12 -13.38 -2.69
N PHE A 431 27.95 -13.14 -1.39
CA PHE A 431 27.35 -14.10 -0.47
C PHE A 431 25.93 -14.48 -0.91
N LYS A 432 25.09 -13.51 -1.31
CA LYS A 432 23.74 -13.75 -1.81
C LYS A 432 23.73 -14.72 -3.00
N ASN A 433 24.70 -14.61 -3.91
CA ASN A 433 24.85 -15.53 -5.04
C ASN A 433 25.25 -16.95 -4.60
N THR A 434 25.84 -17.13 -3.41
CA THR A 434 26.17 -18.45 -2.86
C THR A 434 25.02 -19.14 -2.12
N ILE A 435 23.97 -18.40 -1.73
CA ILE A 435 22.84 -18.92 -0.93
C ILE A 435 22.18 -20.16 -1.55
N PRO A 436 21.90 -20.22 -2.87
CA PRO A 436 21.32 -21.42 -3.49
C PRO A 436 22.15 -22.69 -3.26
N SER A 437 23.48 -22.55 -3.15
CA SER A 437 24.44 -23.65 -2.95
C SER A 437 24.60 -24.07 -1.50
N LEU A 438 24.06 -23.30 -0.54
CA LEU A 438 24.11 -23.65 0.88
C LEU A 438 23.28 -24.91 1.19
N LYS A 439 23.65 -25.58 2.28
CA LYS A 439 22.97 -26.81 2.72
C LYS A 439 21.57 -26.49 3.24
N ALA A 440 20.60 -27.30 2.83
CA ALA A 440 19.28 -27.28 3.46
C ALA A 440 19.40 -27.79 4.91
N PRO A 441 18.82 -27.10 5.90
CA PRO A 441 18.81 -27.58 7.28
C PRO A 441 17.95 -28.85 7.40
N SER A 442 18.35 -29.75 8.28
CA SER A 442 17.55 -30.91 8.68
C SER A 442 16.99 -30.65 10.07
N PHE A 443 15.79 -30.07 10.13
CA PHE A 443 15.15 -29.74 11.39
C PHE A 443 14.70 -31.01 12.13
N LEU A 444 15.09 -31.13 13.39
CA LEU A 444 14.74 -32.23 14.28
C LEU A 444 13.78 -31.76 15.38
N LYS A 445 13.03 -32.71 15.94
CA LYS A 445 12.17 -32.46 17.09
C LYS A 445 12.97 -31.89 18.25
N GLY A 446 12.46 -30.83 18.87
CA GLY A 446 13.08 -30.12 19.99
C GLY A 446 13.90 -28.90 19.58
N GLU A 447 14.38 -28.84 18.33
CA GLU A 447 15.17 -27.70 17.83
C GLU A 447 14.36 -26.41 17.74
N THR A 448 15.04 -25.26 17.77
CA THR A 448 14.39 -23.94 17.88
C THR A 448 14.77 -23.02 16.72
N LEU A 449 13.77 -22.39 16.10
CA LEU A 449 13.92 -21.29 15.14
C LEU A 449 13.60 -19.95 15.80
N TYR A 450 14.49 -18.99 15.61
CA TYR A 450 14.37 -17.62 16.11
C TYR A 450 14.17 -16.64 14.96
N PHE A 451 13.08 -15.87 15.03
CA PHE A 451 12.76 -14.78 14.10
C PHE A 451 12.94 -13.43 14.81
N ILE A 452 14.17 -12.91 14.78
CA ILE A 452 14.53 -11.64 15.46
C ILE A 452 14.30 -10.43 14.53
N GLY A 453 14.51 -10.59 13.23
CA GLY A 453 14.33 -9.54 12.24
C GLY A 453 12.86 -9.38 11.80
N SER A 454 12.67 -8.59 10.74
CA SER A 454 11.37 -8.43 10.09
C SER A 454 11.07 -9.59 9.15
N THR A 455 9.97 -10.31 9.39
CA THR A 455 9.54 -11.47 8.58
C THR A 455 8.22 -11.23 7.82
N TRP A 456 7.67 -10.02 7.89
CA TRP A 456 6.43 -9.67 7.19
C TRP A 456 6.59 -9.61 5.66
N ASP A 457 7.82 -9.40 5.16
CA ASP A 457 8.15 -9.39 3.74
C ASP A 457 8.66 -10.77 3.25
N SER A 458 8.33 -11.86 3.93
CA SER A 458 8.78 -13.23 3.60
C SER A 458 7.60 -14.11 3.13
N PRO A 459 7.16 -13.99 1.86
CA PRO A 459 6.10 -14.82 1.29
C PRO A 459 6.38 -16.31 1.50
N GLY A 460 5.35 -17.07 1.90
CA GLY A 460 5.46 -18.52 2.07
C GLY A 460 6.31 -18.99 3.25
N LEU A 461 6.79 -18.09 4.13
CA LEU A 461 7.47 -18.49 5.36
C LEU A 461 6.56 -19.37 6.22
N PHE A 462 5.36 -18.86 6.54
CA PHE A 462 4.44 -19.48 7.49
C PHE A 462 3.83 -20.81 7.01
N SER A 463 3.74 -21.04 5.69
CA SER A 463 3.34 -22.33 5.12
C SER A 463 4.32 -23.45 5.46
N THR A 464 5.59 -23.12 5.70
CA THR A 464 6.60 -24.09 6.14
C THR A 464 6.67 -24.22 7.66
N LEU A 465 6.46 -23.13 8.41
CA LEU A 465 6.56 -23.14 9.88
C LEU A 465 5.53 -24.04 10.55
N THR A 466 4.29 -24.02 10.04
CA THR A 466 3.21 -24.86 10.59
C THR A 466 3.61 -26.34 10.58
N HIS A 467 4.28 -26.78 9.50
CA HIS A 467 4.77 -28.16 9.37
C HIS A 467 5.97 -28.45 10.29
N LEU A 468 6.92 -27.52 10.41
CA LEU A 468 8.05 -27.67 11.34
C LEU A 468 7.55 -27.83 12.78
N ARG A 469 6.58 -27.00 13.18
CA ARG A 469 5.92 -27.11 14.49
C ARG A 469 5.20 -28.43 14.69
N ALA A 470 4.52 -28.92 13.67
CA ALA A 470 3.82 -30.21 13.75
C ALA A 470 4.80 -31.38 13.98
N ASN A 471 6.04 -31.24 13.53
CA ASN A 471 7.13 -32.18 13.80
C ASN A 471 7.92 -31.90 15.10
N GLY A 472 7.44 -30.95 15.91
CA GLY A 472 7.99 -30.62 17.23
C GLY A 472 9.19 -29.68 17.21
N VAL A 473 9.36 -28.90 16.14
CA VAL A 473 10.32 -27.79 16.08
C VAL A 473 9.69 -26.54 16.70
N ARG A 474 10.41 -25.81 17.54
CA ARG A 474 9.91 -24.63 18.25
C ARG A 474 10.15 -23.36 17.45
N CYS A 475 9.18 -22.47 17.40
CA CYS A 475 9.28 -21.17 16.72
C CYS A 475 9.13 -20.02 17.72
N ILE A 476 10.17 -19.18 17.85
CA ILE A 476 10.18 -18.01 18.73
C ILE A 476 10.27 -16.74 17.89
N PHE A 477 9.30 -15.85 18.05
CA PHE A 477 9.25 -14.55 17.36
C PHE A 477 9.63 -13.41 18.28
N TYR A 478 10.40 -12.45 17.75
CA TYR A 478 10.69 -11.20 18.44
C TYR A 478 9.81 -10.07 17.88
N MET A 479 8.89 -9.57 18.69
CA MET A 479 7.95 -8.53 18.34
C MET A 479 8.55 -7.16 18.67
N HIS A 480 8.77 -6.34 17.62
CA HIS A 480 9.33 -4.99 17.77
C HIS A 480 8.26 -3.95 18.06
N ASP A 481 7.14 -3.97 17.34
CA ASP A 481 5.98 -3.14 17.62
C ASP A 481 4.76 -3.60 16.80
N LEU A 482 3.60 -3.03 17.11
CA LEU A 482 2.36 -3.18 16.35
C LEU A 482 1.83 -1.82 15.87
N LEU A 483 2.71 -0.85 15.64
CA LEU A 483 2.33 0.52 15.31
C LEU A 483 1.44 0.62 14.05
N PRO A 484 1.67 -0.14 12.97
CA PRO A 484 0.78 -0.12 11.80
C PRO A 484 -0.66 -0.56 12.10
N ILE A 485 -0.87 -1.34 13.18
CA ILE A 485 -2.20 -1.77 13.63
C ILE A 485 -2.80 -0.75 14.59
N GLN A 486 -2.01 -0.23 15.53
CA GLN A 486 -2.47 0.70 16.57
C GLN A 486 -2.70 2.12 16.06
N TYR A 487 -1.88 2.58 15.11
CA TYR A 487 -1.89 3.94 14.57
C TYR A 487 -1.85 3.92 13.03
N PRO A 488 -2.86 3.31 12.38
CA PRO A 488 -2.87 3.08 10.94
C PRO A 488 -2.78 4.37 10.10
N GLU A 489 -3.12 5.53 10.68
CA GLU A 489 -3.03 6.85 10.04
C GLU A 489 -1.60 7.31 9.74
N PHE A 490 -0.60 6.72 10.40
CA PHE A 490 0.81 7.06 10.17
C PHE A 490 1.49 6.22 9.12
N PHE A 491 0.81 5.23 8.54
CA PHE A 491 1.38 4.23 7.64
C PHE A 491 0.55 4.10 6.36
N GLU A 492 1.17 3.56 5.30
CA GLU A 492 0.45 3.24 4.06
C GLU A 492 -0.51 2.07 4.29
N GLN A 493 -1.74 2.15 3.74
CA GLN A 493 -2.78 1.14 3.98
C GLN A 493 -2.33 -0.30 3.64
N LYS A 494 -1.52 -0.48 2.59
CA LYS A 494 -0.95 -1.79 2.23
C LYS A 494 -0.06 -2.36 3.34
N HIS A 495 0.68 -1.52 4.06
CA HIS A 495 1.56 -1.92 5.14
C HIS A 495 0.73 -2.35 6.36
N ASN A 496 -0.35 -1.63 6.67
CA ASN A 496 -1.28 -1.98 7.74
C ASN A 496 -1.93 -3.35 7.50
N ILE A 497 -2.38 -3.62 6.27
CA ILE A 497 -2.95 -4.91 5.87
C ILE A 497 -1.92 -6.02 6.03
N MET A 498 -0.72 -5.84 5.47
CA MET A 498 0.35 -6.83 5.51
C MET A 498 0.74 -7.20 6.95
N ILE A 499 0.96 -6.21 7.82
CA ILE A 499 1.32 -6.44 9.23
C ILE A 499 0.19 -7.11 10.00
N THR A 500 -1.07 -6.80 9.67
CA THR A 500 -2.24 -7.47 10.27
C THR A 500 -2.27 -8.97 9.95
N HIS A 501 -1.94 -9.37 8.72
CA HIS A 501 -1.84 -10.77 8.30
C HIS A 501 -0.65 -11.47 8.92
N TRP A 502 0.52 -10.84 8.82
CA TRP A 502 1.74 -11.32 9.43
C TRP A 502 1.53 -11.60 10.93
N LEU A 503 0.85 -10.71 11.67
CA LEU A 503 0.53 -10.94 13.08
C LEU A 503 -0.34 -12.19 13.27
N SER A 504 -1.39 -12.38 12.48
CA SER A 504 -2.23 -13.59 12.56
C SER A 504 -1.44 -14.87 12.32
N ASP A 505 -0.54 -14.87 11.34
CA ASP A 505 0.31 -16.00 11.02
C ASP A 505 1.36 -16.27 12.10
N CYS A 506 1.98 -15.22 12.64
CA CYS A 506 2.86 -15.29 13.81
C CYS A 506 2.13 -15.90 15.01
N LEU A 507 0.94 -15.40 15.35
CA LEU A 507 0.15 -15.90 16.48
C LEU A 507 -0.24 -17.38 16.35
N ARG A 508 -0.44 -17.87 15.13
CA ARG A 508 -0.72 -19.28 14.85
C ARG A 508 0.53 -20.16 14.96
N ASN A 509 1.68 -19.60 14.60
CA ASN A 509 2.94 -20.33 14.41
C ASN A 509 4.00 -20.04 15.48
N ALA A 510 3.67 -19.34 16.55
CA ALA A 510 4.60 -19.09 17.64
C ALA A 510 4.42 -20.13 18.76
N ASP A 511 5.53 -20.69 19.23
CA ASP A 511 5.61 -21.35 20.54
C ASP A 511 5.94 -20.33 21.65
N GLY A 512 6.56 -19.21 21.28
CA GLY A 512 6.76 -18.06 22.16
C GLY A 512 6.92 -16.75 21.39
N ILE A 513 6.48 -15.65 22.00
CA ILE A 513 6.67 -14.30 21.48
C ILE A 513 7.38 -13.46 22.53
N VAL A 514 8.51 -12.89 22.13
CA VAL A 514 9.34 -12.02 22.95
C VAL A 514 9.07 -10.58 22.53
N CYS A 515 8.70 -9.71 23.47
CA CYS A 515 8.45 -8.30 23.20
C CYS A 515 9.64 -7.45 23.64
N ASN A 516 9.99 -6.44 22.85
CA ASN A 516 11.05 -5.50 23.17
C ASN A 516 10.67 -4.45 24.23
N SER A 517 9.37 -4.28 24.53
CA SER A 517 8.86 -3.29 25.48
C SER A 517 7.55 -3.73 26.12
N GLU A 518 7.20 -3.13 27.26
CA GLU A 518 5.93 -3.38 27.96
C GLU A 518 4.76 -2.85 27.12
N GLU A 519 4.96 -1.77 26.38
CA GLU A 519 3.98 -1.20 25.47
C GLU A 519 3.67 -2.13 24.30
N THR A 520 4.70 -2.71 23.67
CA THR A 520 4.52 -3.70 22.61
C THR A 520 3.82 -4.94 23.14
N GLN A 521 4.13 -5.36 24.37
CA GLN A 521 3.44 -6.48 25.02
C GLN A 521 1.96 -6.16 25.27
N ALA A 522 1.65 -4.99 25.83
CA ALA A 522 0.28 -4.55 26.09
C ALA A 522 -0.52 -4.43 24.78
N ALA A 523 0.10 -3.92 23.72
CA ALA A 523 -0.48 -3.88 22.38
C ALA A 523 -0.83 -5.28 21.87
N LEU A 524 0.11 -6.23 21.99
CA LEU A 524 -0.08 -7.61 21.56
C LEU A 524 -1.19 -8.31 22.37
N LEU A 525 -1.24 -8.09 23.69
CA LEU A 525 -2.32 -8.59 24.55
C LEU A 525 -3.69 -8.03 24.15
N SER A 526 -3.76 -6.73 23.85
CA SER A 526 -4.99 -6.09 23.38
C SER A 526 -5.46 -6.67 22.04
N GLU A 527 -4.55 -6.83 21.08
CA GLU A 527 -4.85 -7.40 19.76
C GLU A 527 -5.32 -8.86 19.85
N THR A 528 -4.70 -9.64 20.72
CA THR A 528 -5.04 -11.06 20.90
C THR A 528 -6.38 -11.23 21.61
N ALA A 529 -6.66 -10.40 22.61
CA ALA A 529 -7.98 -10.36 23.26
C ALA A 529 -9.10 -10.00 22.25
N TYR A 530 -8.84 -9.05 21.33
CA TYR A 530 -9.79 -8.67 20.29
C TYR A 530 -10.03 -9.80 19.27
N ARG A 531 -8.99 -10.55 18.90
CA ARG A 531 -9.07 -11.62 17.88
C ARG A 531 -9.57 -12.97 18.43
N GLY A 532 -9.65 -13.12 19.75
CA GLY A 532 -10.06 -14.36 20.42
C GLY A 532 -8.88 -15.24 20.86
N PRO A 533 -9.13 -16.31 21.63
CA PRO A 533 -8.07 -17.07 22.29
C PRO A 533 -7.21 -17.86 21.30
N THR A 534 -6.08 -17.30 20.91
CA THR A 534 -4.90 -18.06 20.47
C THR A 534 -4.04 -18.34 21.70
N ALA A 535 -3.65 -19.60 21.92
CA ALA A 535 -2.83 -19.98 23.06
C ALA A 535 -1.40 -19.42 22.90
N ILE A 536 -1.14 -18.24 23.44
CA ILE A 536 0.20 -17.65 23.50
C ILE A 536 0.83 -18.09 24.82
N ALA A 537 1.78 -19.03 24.72
CA ALA A 537 2.61 -19.39 25.85
C ALA A 537 3.73 -18.35 25.98
N ASN A 538 3.65 -17.53 27.03
CA ASN A 538 4.70 -16.65 27.56
C ASN A 538 5.07 -15.44 26.69
N LEU A 539 4.39 -14.33 26.98
CA LEU A 539 4.86 -13.00 26.64
C LEU A 539 5.90 -12.57 27.66
N ASN A 540 7.17 -12.68 27.32
CA ASN A 540 8.24 -12.14 28.15
C ASN A 540 8.65 -10.77 27.62
N VAL A 541 8.51 -9.75 28.46
CA VAL A 541 9.03 -8.41 28.17
C VAL A 541 10.49 -8.39 28.54
N HIS A 542 11.34 -8.03 27.58
CA HIS A 542 12.73 -7.77 27.88
C HIS A 542 12.99 -6.28 27.73
N PRO A 543 12.79 -5.49 28.81
CA PRO A 543 13.49 -4.24 28.88
C PRO A 543 14.96 -4.63 29.03
N ASN A 544 15.78 -4.28 28.05
CA ASN A 544 17.00 -3.52 28.27
C ASN A 544 17.89 -3.48 27.03
N PHE A 545 17.94 -2.28 26.52
CA PHE A 545 19.00 -1.59 25.81
C PHE A 545 20.42 -2.14 25.87
N ILE A 546 21.11 -1.82 24.77
CA ILE A 546 22.47 -2.11 24.39
C ILE A 546 23.44 -1.14 25.04
N ASN A 547 24.41 -1.71 25.72
CA ASN A 547 25.65 -1.05 26.10
C ASN A 547 26.64 -1.12 24.92
N ALA A 548 26.78 -0.05 24.13
CA ALA A 548 28.04 0.36 23.46
C ALA A 548 27.81 1.52 22.47
N PRO A 549 28.23 2.77 22.75
CA PRO A 549 28.77 3.58 21.67
C PRO A 549 29.96 2.82 21.05
N PRO A 550 30.02 2.64 19.72
CA PRO A 550 31.16 2.00 19.07
C PRO A 550 32.44 2.76 19.44
N ASN A 551 33.45 1.99 19.87
CA ASN A 551 34.87 2.33 19.96
C ASN A 551 35.20 3.78 20.39
N LYS A 552 35.73 3.95 21.62
CA LYS A 552 36.41 5.18 22.08
C LYS A 552 37.64 5.59 21.25
N ASN A 553 38.03 4.79 20.26
CA ASN A 553 39.14 5.07 19.37
C ASN A 553 38.60 5.63 18.04
N LEU A 554 38.22 6.90 18.02
CA LEU A 554 37.99 7.63 16.77
C LEU A 554 39.29 8.34 16.36
N LEU A 555 39.72 8.07 15.13
CA LEU A 555 40.64 8.95 14.38
C LEU A 555 40.01 10.35 14.26
N ASN A 556 40.83 11.42 14.26
CA ASN A 556 40.47 12.85 14.24
C ASN A 556 38.95 13.16 14.21
N GLU A 557 38.34 13.27 15.39
CA GLU A 557 36.91 13.60 15.56
C GLU A 557 36.52 14.89 14.82
N ASP A 558 37.42 15.86 14.80
CA ASP A 558 37.21 17.17 14.17
C ASP A 558 37.09 17.05 12.64
N ASP A 559 37.83 16.15 12.01
CA ASP A 559 37.75 15.93 10.56
C ASP A 559 36.41 15.28 10.17
N GLN A 560 35.88 14.39 11.03
CA GLN A 560 34.56 13.77 10.83
C GLN A 560 33.43 14.78 10.96
N LEU A 561 33.42 15.61 12.01
CA LEU A 561 32.39 16.64 12.16
C LEU A 561 32.42 17.69 11.05
N LYS A 562 33.63 18.08 10.62
CA LYS A 562 33.81 18.97 9.47
C LYS A 562 33.27 18.36 8.18
N SER A 563 33.47 17.06 7.96
CA SER A 563 32.91 16.39 6.77
C SER A 563 31.38 16.37 6.74
N LEU A 564 30.72 16.57 7.90
CA LEU A 564 29.27 16.63 8.05
C LEU A 564 28.71 18.06 8.08
N GLY A 565 29.55 19.10 8.02
CA GLY A 565 29.14 20.51 8.14
C GLY A 565 28.71 20.93 9.56
N ILE A 566 29.29 20.29 10.58
CA ILE A 566 29.00 20.48 12.00
C ILE A 566 30.28 20.90 12.77
N GLU A 567 31.25 21.50 12.09
CA GLU A 567 32.47 22.00 12.74
C GLU A 567 32.16 23.15 13.70
N ASN A 568 32.73 23.09 14.91
CA ASN A 568 32.70 24.16 15.91
C ASN A 568 31.32 24.75 16.24
N CYS A 569 30.23 23.96 16.11
CA CYS A 569 28.89 24.41 16.46
C CYS A 569 28.23 23.52 17.51
N GLU A 570 27.41 24.13 18.37
CA GLU A 570 26.50 23.39 19.23
C GLU A 570 25.31 22.90 18.42
N PHE A 571 24.87 21.67 18.67
CA PHE A 571 23.73 21.09 17.96
C PHE A 571 22.84 20.23 18.83
N VAL A 572 21.56 20.15 18.44
CA VAL A 572 20.57 19.20 18.94
C VAL A 572 20.33 18.15 17.88
N LEU A 573 20.30 16.89 18.31
CA LEU A 573 20.25 15.74 17.41
C LEU A 573 18.84 15.12 17.36
N MET A 574 18.33 14.86 16.16
CA MET A 574 17.10 14.11 15.92
C MET A 574 17.40 12.94 14.97
N VAL A 575 17.24 11.69 15.41
CA VAL A 575 17.58 10.49 14.61
C VAL A 575 16.37 9.62 14.30
N GLY A 576 16.05 9.44 13.02
CA GLY A 576 15.03 8.50 12.61
C GLY A 576 14.61 8.69 11.17
N THR A 577 14.02 7.66 10.58
CA THR A 577 13.39 7.74 9.27
C THR A 577 12.43 8.93 9.22
N ILE A 578 12.52 9.73 8.16
CA ILE A 578 11.64 10.88 7.95
C ILE A 578 10.25 10.37 7.58
N GLU A 579 9.38 10.25 8.58
CA GLU A 579 8.01 9.73 8.44
C GLU A 579 7.03 10.53 9.33
N PRO A 580 5.71 10.50 9.04
CA PRO A 580 4.70 11.31 9.74
C PRO A 580 4.71 11.17 11.26
N ARG A 581 4.89 9.94 11.74
CA ARG A 581 4.86 9.59 13.16
C ARG A 581 5.97 10.26 13.97
N LYS A 582 7.14 10.44 13.37
CA LYS A 582 8.34 10.98 14.02
C LYS A 582 8.29 12.51 14.15
N ASN A 583 7.31 13.16 13.53
CA ASN A 583 6.95 14.55 13.77
C ASN A 583 8.03 15.61 13.42
N HIS A 584 8.89 15.31 12.43
CA HIS A 584 9.89 16.23 11.87
C HIS A 584 9.37 17.63 11.50
N LEU A 585 8.15 17.77 10.97
CA LEU A 585 7.58 19.08 10.62
C LEU A 585 7.40 19.97 11.86
N THR A 586 6.95 19.39 12.98
CA THR A 586 6.85 20.13 14.24
C THR A 586 8.24 20.53 14.74
N ALA A 587 9.25 19.65 14.63
CA ALA A 587 10.62 19.98 15.00
C ALA A 587 11.18 21.16 14.19
N ILE A 588 10.85 21.23 12.90
CA ILE A 588 11.22 22.34 12.01
C ILE A 588 10.55 23.65 12.45
N HIS A 589 9.24 23.64 12.73
CA HIS A 589 8.55 24.85 13.22
C HIS A 589 9.06 25.31 14.59
N VAL A 590 9.34 24.37 15.50
CA VAL A 590 10.02 24.65 16.77
C VAL A 590 11.35 25.35 16.52
N TRP A 591 12.15 24.89 15.54
CA TRP A 591 13.44 25.52 15.23
C TRP A 591 13.30 26.90 14.60
N GLN A 592 12.31 27.13 13.73
CA GLN A 592 11.97 28.46 13.25
C GLN A 592 11.69 29.42 14.43
N SER A 593 10.94 28.95 15.43
CA SER A 593 10.64 29.72 16.65
C SER A 593 11.89 29.95 17.52
N LEU A 594 12.73 28.95 17.72
CA LEU A 594 13.97 29.07 18.50
C LEU A 594 14.99 30.01 17.85
N VAL A 595 15.13 29.99 16.53
CA VAL A 595 16.00 30.95 15.81
C VAL A 595 15.51 32.39 15.96
N ARG A 596 14.18 32.62 15.97
CA ARG A 596 13.63 33.95 16.25
C ARG A 596 13.93 34.44 17.66
N ILE A 597 13.94 33.54 18.64
CA ILE A 597 14.17 33.86 20.07
C ILE A 597 15.66 34.06 20.36
N HIS A 598 16.51 33.13 19.91
CA HIS A 598 17.91 33.03 20.31
C HIS A 598 18.88 33.57 19.24
N GLY A 599 18.42 33.88 18.03
CA GLY A 599 19.24 34.38 16.93
C GLY A 599 20.45 33.48 16.64
N ASN A 600 21.64 34.08 16.53
CA ASN A 600 22.90 33.36 16.27
C ASN A 600 23.31 32.40 17.41
N SER A 601 22.71 32.52 18.60
CA SER A 601 22.94 31.61 19.72
C SER A 601 22.06 30.36 19.68
N CYS A 602 21.11 30.27 18.74
CA CYS A 602 20.32 29.06 18.54
C CYS A 602 21.22 27.91 18.02
N PRO A 603 21.26 26.74 18.70
CA PRO A 603 22.05 25.61 18.23
C PRO A 603 21.49 25.05 16.93
N LYS A 604 22.35 24.35 16.18
CA LYS A 604 21.97 23.72 14.92
C LYS A 604 21.04 22.53 15.18
N LEU A 605 19.97 22.36 14.40
CA LEU A 605 19.19 21.13 14.36
C LEU A 605 19.84 20.16 13.38
N VAL A 606 20.32 19.02 13.87
CA VAL A 606 20.87 17.96 13.02
C VAL A 606 19.85 16.83 12.94
N ILE A 607 19.21 16.69 11.78
CA ILE A 607 18.25 15.62 11.49
C ILE A 607 19.01 14.51 10.77
N VAL A 608 19.03 13.31 11.34
CA VAL A 608 19.65 12.13 10.75
C VAL A 608 18.60 11.09 10.40
N GLY A 609 18.48 10.72 9.13
CA GLY A 609 17.64 9.61 8.73
C GLY A 609 17.28 9.62 7.25
N LYS A 610 16.86 8.46 6.75
CA LYS A 610 16.44 8.30 5.35
C LYS A 610 15.02 8.79 5.16
N ALA A 611 14.68 9.14 3.92
CA ALA A 611 13.30 9.39 3.53
C ALA A 611 12.43 8.14 3.81
N GLY A 612 11.31 8.34 4.51
CA GLY A 612 10.31 7.31 4.78
C GLY A 612 9.25 7.21 3.70
N TRP A 613 7.99 7.06 4.11
CA TRP A 613 6.85 6.80 3.25
C TRP A 613 5.85 7.97 3.20
N MET A 614 4.82 7.85 2.34
CA MET A 614 3.85 8.92 2.03
C MET A 614 4.52 10.17 1.40
N ALA A 615 3.74 11.25 1.23
CA ALA A 615 4.23 12.55 0.73
C ALA A 615 5.00 13.36 1.80
N TYR A 616 5.18 12.81 3.00
CA TYR A 616 5.75 13.49 4.16
C TYR A 616 7.26 13.77 4.04
N PRO A 617 8.10 12.81 3.58
CA PRO A 617 9.53 13.06 3.39
C PRO A 617 9.79 14.19 2.40
N GLN A 618 9.03 14.25 1.30
CA GLN A 618 9.17 15.30 0.29
C GLN A 618 8.86 16.68 0.87
N ALA A 619 7.84 16.78 1.74
CA ALA A 619 7.52 18.03 2.42
C ALA A 619 8.65 18.46 3.38
N VAL A 620 9.18 17.53 4.18
CA VAL A 620 10.28 17.81 5.12
C VAL A 620 11.55 18.22 4.37
N THR A 621 11.96 17.44 3.38
CA THR A 621 13.17 17.70 2.58
C THR A 621 13.05 19.03 1.84
N HIS A 622 11.89 19.32 1.23
CA HIS A 622 11.66 20.61 0.55
C HIS A 622 11.84 21.81 1.49
N ILE A 623 11.28 21.76 2.70
CA ILE A 623 11.44 22.84 3.68
C ILE A 623 12.91 22.97 4.12
N LEU A 624 13.62 21.85 4.33
CA LEU A 624 15.03 21.88 4.73
C LEU A 624 15.94 22.38 3.60
N GLU A 625 15.61 22.11 2.33
CA GLU A 625 16.33 22.65 1.17
C GLU A 625 16.11 24.16 1.00
N GLU A 626 14.88 24.65 1.20
CA GLU A 626 14.55 26.07 1.02
C GLU A 626 14.92 26.94 2.22
N GLU A 627 14.77 26.41 3.44
CA GLU A 627 14.86 27.19 4.67
C GLU A 627 15.94 26.70 5.65
N GLY A 628 16.60 25.55 5.40
CA GLY A 628 17.54 24.92 6.33
C GLY A 628 18.60 25.88 6.89
N ASP A 629 19.26 26.65 6.03
CA ASP A 629 20.24 27.66 6.44
C ASP A 629 19.62 28.77 7.31
N ARG A 630 18.40 29.21 6.99
CA ARG A 630 17.70 30.27 7.73
C ARG A 630 17.26 29.81 9.11
N ILE A 631 16.90 28.54 9.24
CA ILE A 631 16.43 27.96 10.51
C ILE A 631 17.55 27.22 11.24
N ASN A 632 18.81 27.32 10.78
CA ASN A 632 19.97 26.62 11.31
C ASN A 632 19.72 25.10 11.48
N ALA A 633 19.23 24.45 10.43
CA ALA A 633 18.94 23.02 10.39
C ALA A 633 19.64 22.34 9.21
N ILE A 634 20.09 21.09 9.42
CA ILE A 634 20.67 20.25 8.37
C ILE A 634 20.07 18.84 8.42
N HIS A 635 19.97 18.22 7.25
CA HIS A 635 19.55 16.82 7.07
C HIS A 635 20.72 15.97 6.58
N LEU A 636 20.95 14.83 7.24
CA LEU A 636 21.93 13.82 6.90
C LEU A 636 21.25 12.46 6.74
N ASP A 637 21.43 11.78 5.61
CA ASP A 637 20.76 10.49 5.31
C ASP A 637 21.71 9.29 5.10
N ASN A 638 23.02 9.56 4.95
CA ASN A 638 24.03 8.56 4.66
C ASN A 638 25.27 8.68 5.58
N ILE A 639 25.06 8.56 6.88
CA ILE A 639 26.17 8.53 7.85
C ILE A 639 26.42 7.10 8.37
N SER A 640 27.68 6.82 8.68
CA SER A 640 28.10 5.55 9.28
C SER A 640 27.73 5.48 10.78
N ASP A 641 27.64 4.27 11.33
CA ASP A 641 27.42 4.06 12.78
C ASP A 641 28.51 4.74 13.64
N LYS A 642 29.74 4.88 13.13
CA LYS A 642 30.82 5.61 13.81
C LYS A 642 30.53 7.12 13.86
N GLN A 643 30.09 7.69 12.75
CA GLN A 643 29.68 9.11 12.69
C GLN A 643 28.44 9.35 13.56
N LEU A 644 27.44 8.47 13.51
CA LEU A 644 26.25 8.57 14.34
C LEU A 644 26.59 8.52 15.83
N ALA A 645 27.51 7.64 16.24
CA ALA A 645 28.00 7.58 17.62
C ALA A 645 28.69 8.87 18.04
N LEU A 646 29.51 9.47 17.16
CA LEU A 646 30.13 10.77 17.42
C LEU A 646 29.07 11.88 17.59
N LEU A 647 28.01 11.87 16.77
CA LEU A 647 26.91 12.83 16.90
C LEU A 647 26.19 12.69 18.25
N TYR A 648 25.87 11.47 18.68
CA TYR A 648 25.31 11.26 20.02
C TYR A 648 26.26 11.68 21.12
N GLN A 649 27.57 11.44 20.97
CA GLN A 649 28.57 11.85 21.95
C GLN A 649 28.73 13.36 22.01
N ARG A 650 28.51 14.11 20.92
CA ARG A 650 28.80 15.54 20.82
C ARG A 650 27.58 16.45 20.91
N CYS A 651 26.36 15.94 20.75
CA CYS A 651 25.14 16.77 20.83
C CYS A 651 24.95 17.38 22.23
N LEU A 652 24.26 18.53 22.29
CA LEU A 652 23.84 19.14 23.55
C LEU A 652 22.83 18.24 24.27
N PHE A 653 21.83 17.83 23.53
CA PHE A 653 20.80 16.85 23.87
C PHE A 653 20.16 16.38 22.56
N SER A 654 19.28 15.40 22.64
CA SER A 654 18.51 14.95 21.48
C SER A 654 17.02 15.28 21.62
N LEU A 655 16.33 15.33 20.48
CA LEU A 655 14.90 15.60 20.37
C LEU A 655 14.19 14.43 19.69
N TYR A 656 13.25 13.82 20.39
CA TYR A 656 12.42 12.71 19.91
C TYR A 656 10.95 12.92 20.26
N ILE A 657 10.31 13.80 19.50
CA ILE A 657 8.89 14.18 19.66
C ILE A 657 7.95 13.30 18.81
N SER A 658 8.25 12.01 18.72
CA SER A 658 7.42 11.03 18.02
C SER A 658 6.03 10.93 18.67
N ARG A 659 4.99 10.81 17.83
CA ARG A 659 3.59 10.69 18.26
C ARG A 659 3.23 9.32 18.83
N CYS A 660 3.98 8.30 18.46
CA CYS A 660 3.97 6.96 19.06
C CYS A 660 5.31 6.27 18.74
N GLU A 661 5.75 5.30 19.54
CA GLU A 661 6.96 4.50 19.36
C GLU A 661 6.76 3.09 19.91
N GLY A 662 7.44 2.10 19.32
CA GLY A 662 7.53 0.75 19.88
C GLY A 662 8.52 0.65 21.04
N TRP A 663 9.76 1.09 20.77
CA TRP A 663 10.85 1.13 21.77
C TRP A 663 11.59 2.47 21.81
N GLY A 664 11.88 3.05 20.64
CA GLY A 664 12.68 4.27 20.57
C GLY A 664 14.18 4.01 20.80
N LEU A 665 14.78 3.13 19.98
CA LEU A 665 16.23 2.88 20.00
C LEU A 665 17.08 4.18 20.07
N PRO A 666 16.76 5.26 19.36
CA PRO A 666 17.52 6.50 19.45
C PRO A 666 17.54 7.19 20.84
N VAL A 667 16.48 7.00 21.64
CA VAL A 667 16.42 7.48 23.04
C VAL A 667 17.47 6.74 23.88
N THR A 668 17.57 5.42 23.68
CA THR A 668 18.65 4.59 24.26
C THR A 668 20.02 5.15 24.00
N GLU A 669 20.31 5.41 22.73
CA GLU A 669 21.65 5.70 22.24
C GLU A 669 22.09 7.06 22.76
N THR A 670 21.14 7.98 22.87
CA THR A 670 21.33 9.27 23.54
C THR A 670 21.74 9.07 25.00
N LEU A 671 20.95 8.31 25.76
CA LEU A 671 21.21 8.08 27.18
C LEU A 671 22.52 7.29 27.40
N ALA A 672 22.84 6.34 26.52
CA ALA A 672 24.09 5.57 26.50
C ALA A 672 25.31 6.44 26.20
N SER A 673 25.12 7.53 25.47
CA SER A 673 26.16 8.53 25.23
C SER A 673 26.27 9.56 26.36
N GLY A 674 25.50 9.39 27.45
CA GLY A 674 25.49 10.31 28.58
C GLY A 674 24.85 11.65 28.26
N ARG A 675 23.95 11.70 27.26
CA ARG A 675 23.24 12.90 26.82
C ARG A 675 21.79 12.90 27.28
N VAL A 676 21.24 14.10 27.48
CA VAL A 676 19.83 14.31 27.80
C VAL A 676 18.97 14.08 26.55
N CYS A 677 17.77 13.56 26.76
CA CYS A 677 16.81 13.26 25.71
C CYS A 677 15.49 13.97 26.00
N VAL A 678 15.03 14.84 25.08
CA VAL A 678 13.71 15.47 25.12
C VAL A 678 12.75 14.60 24.31
N VAL A 679 11.69 14.09 24.93
CA VAL A 679 10.82 13.06 24.33
C VAL A 679 9.33 13.45 24.36
N GLY A 680 8.57 13.06 23.34
CA GLY A 680 7.11 13.15 23.36
C GLY A 680 6.50 12.26 24.45
N LYS A 681 5.44 12.73 25.13
CA LYS A 681 4.78 12.03 26.23
C LYS A 681 4.22 10.65 25.85
N ASN A 682 3.89 10.45 24.57
CA ASN A 682 3.28 9.22 24.06
C ASN A 682 4.30 8.20 23.49
N SER A 683 5.59 8.34 23.82
CA SER A 683 6.62 7.38 23.42
C SER A 683 6.72 6.21 24.40
N ALA A 684 6.85 4.97 23.92
CA ALA A 684 7.17 3.81 24.77
C ALA A 684 8.52 3.96 25.51
N ALA A 685 9.43 4.79 24.96
CA ALA A 685 10.68 5.12 25.63
C ALA A 685 10.46 5.87 26.96
N THR A 686 9.27 6.46 27.17
CA THR A 686 8.96 7.23 28.36
C THR A 686 8.82 6.33 29.59
N ALA A 687 8.27 5.12 29.48
CA ALA A 687 7.98 4.28 30.64
C ALA A 687 9.23 3.71 31.35
N SER A 688 10.27 3.35 30.60
CA SER A 688 11.42 2.62 31.18
C SER A 688 12.45 3.50 31.90
N LYS A 689 12.46 4.83 31.71
CA LYS A 689 13.47 5.77 32.25
C LYS A 689 12.95 7.17 32.62
N GLN A 690 11.71 7.28 33.10
CA GLN A 690 10.99 8.55 33.37
C GLN A 690 11.79 9.63 34.11
N ASN A 691 12.72 9.25 35.00
CA ASN A 691 13.49 10.21 35.82
C ASN A 691 14.74 10.80 35.13
N LEU A 692 15.06 10.36 33.90
CA LEU A 692 16.31 10.67 33.20
C LEU A 692 16.10 11.24 31.79
N ILE A 693 14.84 11.45 31.41
CA ILE A 693 14.40 12.06 30.15
C ILE A 693 13.55 13.30 30.45
N ILE A 694 13.35 14.16 29.45
CA ILE A 694 12.53 15.37 29.59
C ILE A 694 11.29 15.22 28.72
N PRO A 695 10.10 14.99 29.32
CA PRO A 695 8.88 14.83 28.56
C PRO A 695 8.35 16.19 28.06
N VAL A 696 7.84 16.22 26.83
CA VAL A 696 7.13 17.34 26.21
C VAL A 696 5.82 16.88 25.59
N ASP A 697 4.86 17.78 25.48
CA ASP A 697 3.68 17.54 24.65
C ASP A 697 4.06 17.67 23.17
N GLU A 698 4.17 16.54 22.47
CA GLU A 698 4.58 16.51 21.07
C GLU A 698 3.60 17.16 20.10
N ARG A 699 2.39 17.52 20.56
CA ARG A 699 1.38 18.25 19.78
C ARG A 699 1.44 19.77 20.01
N SER A 700 2.22 20.23 20.99
CA SER A 700 2.30 21.65 21.37
C SER A 700 3.67 22.23 21.04
N GLU A 701 3.77 22.94 19.92
CA GLU A 701 5.00 23.66 19.53
C GLU A 701 5.48 24.58 20.66
N SER A 702 4.57 25.34 21.29
CA SER A 702 4.92 26.25 22.39
C SER A 702 5.53 25.51 23.59
N ASN A 703 4.97 24.36 23.98
CA ASN A 703 5.54 23.57 25.08
C ASN A 703 6.95 23.09 24.76
N ILE A 704 7.20 22.65 23.52
CA ILE A 704 8.52 22.19 23.09
C ILE A 704 9.51 23.36 23.05
N VAL A 705 9.11 24.51 22.49
CA VAL A 705 9.93 25.73 22.43
C VAL A 705 10.30 26.21 23.84
N ASP A 706 9.34 26.22 24.77
CA ASP A 706 9.56 26.64 26.16
C ASP A 706 10.58 25.71 26.83
N VAL A 707 10.36 24.39 26.77
CA VAL A 707 11.25 23.41 27.40
C VAL A 707 12.66 23.46 26.82
N ILE A 708 12.78 23.57 25.49
CA ILE A 708 14.08 23.69 24.85
C ILE A 708 14.76 25.00 25.24
N SER A 709 14.06 26.14 25.23
CA SER A 709 14.63 27.44 25.62
C SER A 709 15.18 27.41 27.05
N HIS A 710 14.44 26.82 28.00
CA HIS A 710 14.94 26.65 29.36
C HIS A 710 16.21 25.78 29.44
N LEU A 711 16.35 24.76 28.59
CA LEU A 711 17.57 23.93 28.52
C LEU A 711 18.74 24.66 27.84
N LEU A 712 18.45 25.59 26.94
CA LEU A 712 19.46 26.44 26.31
C LEU A 712 19.99 27.48 27.30
N GLU A 713 19.11 28.07 28.12
CA GLU A 713 19.43 29.09 29.10
C GLU A 713 20.10 28.52 30.37
N ASP A 714 19.65 27.36 30.86
CA ASP A 714 20.19 26.72 32.08
C ASP A 714 21.18 25.59 31.74
N ARG A 715 22.38 25.98 31.27
CA ARG A 715 23.47 25.04 30.97
C ARG A 715 23.96 24.25 32.20
N THR A 716 23.79 24.81 33.40
CA THR A 716 24.16 24.13 34.65
C THR A 716 23.27 22.93 34.89
N ARG A 717 21.95 23.12 34.78
CA ARG A 717 20.97 22.03 34.90
C ARG A 717 21.15 20.96 33.82
N LEU A 718 21.42 21.35 32.58
CA LEU A 718 21.71 20.39 31.50
C LEU A 718 22.93 19.52 31.86
N SER A 719 24.01 20.12 32.36
CA SER A 719 25.23 19.41 32.77
C SER A 719 25.02 18.48 33.97
N GLN A 720 24.20 18.91 34.94
CA GLN A 720 23.81 18.08 36.09
C GLN A 720 22.98 16.86 35.65
N LEU A 721 22.01 17.05 34.74
CA LEU A 721 21.22 15.95 34.19
C LEU A 721 22.09 14.96 33.41
N GLN A 722 23.00 15.45 32.57
CA GLN A 722 23.96 14.58 31.85
C GLN A 722 24.87 13.80 32.80
N SER A 723 25.31 14.42 33.90
CA SER A 723 26.12 13.75 34.93
C SER A 723 25.34 12.65 35.64
N ARG A 724 24.08 12.92 35.99
CA ARG A 724 23.16 11.91 36.54
C ARG A 724 22.93 10.76 35.57
N ILE A 725 22.70 11.05 34.29
CA ILE A 725 22.53 10.01 33.26
C ILE A 725 23.74 9.08 33.20
N LYS A 726 24.97 9.63 33.23
CA LYS A 726 26.20 8.84 33.23
C LYS A 726 26.39 7.97 34.50
N GLN A 727 25.80 8.37 35.62
CA GLN A 727 25.91 7.67 36.91
C GLN A 727 24.78 6.65 37.15
N GLU A 728 23.55 7.03 36.78
CA GLU A 728 22.32 6.30 37.12
C GLU A 728 21.89 5.34 35.99
N VAL A 729 22.25 5.61 34.73
CA VAL A 729 21.81 4.75 33.63
C VAL A 729 22.69 3.50 33.52
N CYS A 730 22.09 2.36 33.85
CA CYS A 730 22.62 1.05 33.50
C CYS A 730 21.89 0.50 32.26
N PHE A 731 22.64 -0.17 31.39
CA PHE A 731 22.13 -0.86 30.21
C PHE A 731 22.63 -2.30 30.22
N LYS A 732 21.82 -3.23 29.71
CA LYS A 732 22.27 -4.62 29.56
C LYS A 732 23.22 -4.72 28.37
N SER A 733 24.16 -5.65 28.45
CA SER A 733 24.95 -6.07 27.30
C SER A 733 24.14 -7.00 26.40
N TRP A 734 24.53 -7.08 25.13
CA TRP A 734 23.96 -8.08 24.22
C TRP A 734 24.19 -9.54 24.68
N LYS A 735 25.25 -9.76 25.46
CA LYS A 735 25.55 -11.06 26.07
C LYS A 735 24.53 -11.43 27.17
N GLU A 736 24.09 -10.46 27.95
CA GLU A 736 23.01 -10.64 28.93
C GLU A 736 21.68 -10.89 28.22
N PHE A 737 21.33 -10.09 27.22
CA PHE A 737 20.11 -10.28 26.43
C PHE A 737 20.01 -11.68 25.79
N SER A 738 21.09 -12.14 25.16
CA SER A 738 21.14 -13.50 24.59
C SER A 738 21.08 -14.60 25.64
N SER A 739 21.53 -14.34 26.88
CA SER A 739 21.36 -15.27 28.00
C SER A 739 19.90 -15.38 28.44
N GLU A 740 19.17 -14.26 28.44
CA GLU A 740 17.75 -14.23 28.74
C GLU A 740 16.92 -14.95 27.67
N LEU A 741 17.21 -14.74 26.37
CA LEU A 741 16.56 -15.50 25.29
C LEU A 741 16.67 -17.03 25.50
N ARG A 742 17.80 -17.52 26.00
CA ARG A 742 17.98 -18.94 26.33
C ARG A 742 17.15 -19.39 27.54
N GLN A 743 16.96 -18.52 28.53
CA GLN A 743 16.09 -18.83 29.66
C GLN A 743 14.64 -19.00 29.20
N ILE A 744 14.18 -18.14 28.29
CA ILE A 744 12.86 -18.27 27.65
C ILE A 744 12.75 -19.61 26.93
N GLU A 745 13.75 -19.96 26.11
CA GLU A 745 13.76 -21.24 25.41
C GLU A 745 13.69 -22.43 26.38
N THR A 746 14.42 -22.37 27.50
CA THR A 746 14.43 -23.44 28.51
C THR A 746 13.06 -23.56 29.20
N GLN A 747 12.43 -22.42 29.51
CA GLN A 747 11.07 -22.39 30.07
C GLN A 747 10.07 -22.98 29.08
N LEU A 748 10.16 -22.62 27.80
CA LEU A 748 9.30 -23.17 26.75
C LEU A 748 9.53 -24.67 26.53
N ALA A 749 10.77 -25.15 26.61
CA ALA A 749 11.10 -26.58 26.52
C ALA A 749 10.45 -27.40 27.66
N SER A 750 10.28 -26.79 28.83
CA SER A 750 9.69 -27.44 30.01
C SER A 750 8.16 -27.50 29.98
N GLN A 751 7.53 -26.78 29.05
CA GLN A 751 6.07 -26.73 28.89
C GLN A 751 5.64 -27.72 27.78
N ASN A 752 4.45 -28.30 27.90
CA ASN A 752 3.89 -29.07 26.80
C ASN A 752 3.66 -28.14 25.60
N THR A 753 4.21 -28.50 24.44
CA THR A 753 4.03 -27.73 23.20
C THR A 753 2.55 -27.54 22.93
N THR A 754 2.12 -26.30 22.71
CA THR A 754 0.75 -26.00 22.27
C THR A 754 0.47 -26.78 20.99
N PRO A 755 -0.64 -27.53 20.90
CA PRO A 755 -0.98 -28.27 19.68
C PRO A 755 -0.99 -27.32 18.48
N VAL A 756 -0.40 -27.77 17.36
CA VAL A 756 -0.47 -27.02 16.10
C VAL A 756 -1.93 -26.85 15.70
N THR A 757 -2.34 -25.60 15.53
CA THR A 757 -3.68 -25.26 15.06
C THR A 757 -3.60 -25.04 13.56
N TRP A 758 -4.30 -25.88 12.81
CA TRP A 758 -4.40 -25.76 11.37
C TRP A 758 -5.49 -24.76 10.98
N PRO A 759 -5.39 -24.11 9.80
CA PRO A 759 -6.41 -23.17 9.36
C PRO A 759 -7.78 -23.86 9.27
N LYS A 760 -8.81 -23.29 9.91
CA LYS A 760 -10.17 -23.85 9.89
C LYS A 760 -10.98 -23.19 8.78
N LEU A 761 -11.49 -24.00 7.85
CA LEU A 761 -12.22 -23.48 6.71
C LEU A 761 -13.68 -23.23 7.03
N SER A 762 -14.25 -22.29 6.28
CA SER A 762 -15.66 -21.99 6.23
C SER A 762 -16.26 -22.68 5.01
N ALA A 763 -17.38 -23.37 5.23
CA ALA A 763 -18.13 -24.02 4.16
C ALA A 763 -18.57 -23.01 3.10
N GLY A 764 -18.35 -23.36 1.83
CA GLY A 764 -18.79 -22.61 0.66
C GLY A 764 -18.11 -21.25 0.45
N LYS A 765 -16.94 -21.05 1.06
CA LYS A 765 -16.04 -19.94 0.75
C LYS A 765 -15.03 -20.38 -0.30
N ALA A 766 -14.75 -19.52 -1.28
CA ALA A 766 -13.64 -19.67 -2.21
C ALA A 766 -12.32 -19.24 -1.55
N TYR A 767 -11.29 -20.07 -1.69
CA TYR A 767 -9.95 -19.83 -1.20
C TYR A 767 -9.00 -19.68 -2.39
N HIS A 768 -8.57 -18.45 -2.66
CA HIS A 768 -7.66 -18.14 -3.77
C HIS A 768 -6.20 -18.24 -3.32
N PHE A 769 -5.27 -18.48 -4.25
CA PHE A 769 -3.83 -18.66 -3.96
C PHE A 769 -2.94 -17.60 -4.62
N GLY A 770 -3.52 -16.56 -5.22
CA GLY A 770 -2.78 -15.42 -5.75
C GLY A 770 -2.37 -14.43 -4.67
N LYS A 771 -1.40 -13.55 -4.98
CA LYS A 771 -0.95 -12.43 -4.13
C LYS A 771 -2.05 -11.40 -3.83
N ARG A 772 -3.05 -11.27 -4.71
CA ARG A 772 -4.17 -10.32 -4.54
C ARG A 772 -5.34 -11.04 -3.89
N GLN A 773 -5.46 -10.91 -2.57
CA GLN A 773 -6.61 -11.42 -1.83
C GLN A 773 -7.28 -10.26 -1.12
N THR A 774 -8.59 -10.12 -1.30
CA THR A 774 -9.42 -9.13 -0.62
C THR A 774 -9.79 -9.68 0.74
N ILE A 775 -9.39 -9.02 1.83
CA ILE A 775 -9.53 -9.56 3.18
C ILE A 775 -10.16 -8.52 4.11
N ASP A 776 -11.14 -8.95 4.91
CA ASP A 776 -11.79 -8.14 5.94
C ASP A 776 -10.95 -8.15 7.23
N LEU A 777 -10.20 -7.06 7.47
CA LEU A 777 -9.30 -6.91 8.61
C LEU A 777 -9.98 -7.01 9.99
N LYS A 778 -11.31 -6.96 10.05
CA LYS A 778 -12.07 -7.06 11.31
C LYS A 778 -12.44 -8.50 11.66
N LYS A 779 -12.19 -9.47 10.78
CA LYS A 779 -12.55 -10.87 10.99
C LYS A 779 -11.32 -11.77 10.82
N PRO A 780 -11.09 -12.73 11.71
CA PRO A 780 -10.04 -13.74 11.54
C PRO A 780 -10.50 -14.77 10.50
N GLU A 781 -10.62 -14.36 9.24
CA GLU A 781 -10.97 -15.26 8.16
C GLU A 781 -9.72 -15.91 7.58
N THR A 782 -9.71 -17.24 7.50
CA THR A 782 -8.67 -17.96 6.77
C THR A 782 -8.69 -17.56 5.30
N VAL A 783 -7.50 -17.40 4.74
CA VAL A 783 -7.25 -17.07 3.33
C VAL A 783 -6.45 -18.18 2.66
N GLY A 784 -6.49 -18.28 1.33
CA GLY A 784 -6.00 -19.49 0.66
C GLY A 784 -4.49 -19.69 0.80
N LEU A 785 -3.69 -18.63 0.90
CA LEU A 785 -2.24 -18.75 1.14
C LEU A 785 -1.90 -19.42 2.47
N GLU A 786 -2.76 -19.28 3.49
CA GLU A 786 -2.58 -19.95 4.78
C GLU A 786 -2.74 -21.48 4.69
N LEU A 787 -3.33 -21.97 3.60
CA LEU A 787 -3.54 -23.40 3.38
C LEU A 787 -2.32 -24.07 2.76
N LEU A 788 -1.42 -23.32 2.13
CA LEU A 788 -0.18 -23.86 1.58
C LEU A 788 0.60 -24.54 2.70
N CYS A 789 1.07 -25.76 2.47
CA CYS A 789 1.80 -26.54 3.46
C CYS A 789 3.14 -27.04 2.91
N GLY A 790 4.20 -26.83 3.70
CA GLY A 790 5.55 -27.28 3.38
C GLY A 790 6.23 -26.50 2.26
N ASN A 791 7.33 -27.04 1.74
CA ASN A 791 8.21 -26.38 0.75
C ASN A 791 7.90 -26.79 -0.71
N GLY A 792 6.67 -27.25 -0.97
CA GLY A 792 6.23 -27.72 -2.28
C GLY A 792 5.74 -26.61 -3.21
N TRP A 793 5.77 -25.34 -2.78
CA TRP A 793 5.13 -24.20 -3.45
C TRP A 793 6.16 -23.11 -3.76
N ASN A 794 6.08 -22.52 -4.95
CA ASN A 794 6.77 -21.28 -5.30
C ASN A 794 6.01 -20.06 -4.75
N ALA A 795 6.66 -18.90 -4.81
CA ALA A 795 6.02 -17.62 -4.53
C ALA A 795 4.71 -17.46 -5.31
N PRO A 796 3.61 -17.02 -4.66
CA PRO A 796 2.37 -16.78 -5.37
C PRO A 796 2.59 -15.69 -6.42
N ASP A 797 2.01 -15.88 -7.60
CA ASP A 797 1.84 -14.85 -8.63
C ASP A 797 0.55 -14.07 -8.35
N SER A 798 0.20 -13.09 -9.20
CA SER A 798 -1.05 -12.32 -9.05
C SER A 798 -2.31 -13.17 -9.11
N TRP A 799 -2.26 -14.34 -9.75
CA TRP A 799 -3.41 -15.20 -10.04
C TRP A 799 -3.45 -16.49 -9.22
N GLY A 800 -2.31 -16.99 -8.70
CA GLY A 800 -2.22 -18.31 -8.06
C GLY A 800 -0.80 -18.65 -7.62
N SER A 801 -0.55 -19.90 -7.20
CA SER A 801 0.78 -20.37 -6.78
C SER A 801 1.17 -21.66 -7.51
N TRP A 802 2.39 -21.70 -8.05
CA TRP A 802 2.94 -22.89 -8.69
C TRP A 802 3.44 -23.91 -7.67
N THR A 803 3.17 -25.19 -7.88
CA THR A 803 3.98 -26.22 -7.24
C THR A 803 5.42 -26.11 -7.73
N ARG A 804 6.37 -26.30 -6.83
CA ARG A 804 7.81 -26.28 -7.10
C ARG A 804 8.40 -27.67 -7.31
N LYS A 805 7.72 -28.67 -6.74
CA LYS A 805 8.13 -30.07 -6.78
C LYS A 805 7.06 -30.90 -7.46
N VAL A 806 7.40 -32.16 -7.71
CA VAL A 806 6.46 -33.20 -8.11
C VAL A 806 5.34 -33.43 -7.08
N LYS A 807 5.53 -33.01 -5.83
CA LYS A 807 4.51 -33.07 -4.76
C LYS A 807 4.44 -31.74 -4.02
N ALA A 808 3.24 -31.21 -3.86
CA ALA A 808 2.92 -30.09 -2.97
C ALA A 808 1.69 -30.41 -2.12
N GLU A 809 1.50 -29.74 -0.99
CA GLU A 809 0.41 -30.07 -0.06
C GLU A 809 -0.33 -28.82 0.40
N LEU A 810 -1.64 -28.95 0.59
CA LEU A 810 -2.47 -28.02 1.35
C LEU A 810 -2.84 -28.66 2.68
N CYS A 811 -2.92 -27.89 3.76
CA CYS A 811 -3.36 -28.39 5.06
C CYS A 811 -4.36 -27.46 5.75
N PHE A 812 -5.44 -28.05 6.26
CA PHE A 812 -6.54 -27.33 6.90
C PHE A 812 -7.44 -28.24 7.74
N GLN A 813 -8.36 -27.65 8.50
CA GLN A 813 -9.44 -28.34 9.21
C GLN A 813 -10.79 -27.99 8.59
N LEU A 814 -11.69 -28.96 8.54
CA LEU A 814 -13.08 -28.76 8.15
C LEU A 814 -13.95 -28.36 9.35
N PRO A 815 -15.02 -27.58 9.14
CA PRO A 815 -15.83 -27.07 10.24
C PRO A 815 -16.76 -28.12 10.86
N THR A 816 -17.12 -29.18 10.13
CA THR A 816 -18.01 -30.26 10.59
C THR A 816 -17.48 -31.64 10.18
N ILE A 817 -17.85 -32.67 10.94
CA ILE A 817 -17.52 -34.08 10.66
C ILE A 817 -18.54 -34.64 9.67
N GLU A 818 -18.40 -34.26 8.40
CA GLU A 818 -19.18 -34.80 7.30
C GLU A 818 -18.37 -34.78 6.00
N PRO A 819 -18.82 -35.42 4.90
CA PRO A 819 -18.07 -35.39 3.65
C PRO A 819 -18.14 -34.00 3.02
N TYR A 820 -17.06 -33.57 2.35
CA TYR A 820 -17.00 -32.30 1.63
C TYR A 820 -16.69 -32.50 0.16
N PHE A 821 -17.39 -31.79 -0.72
CA PHE A 821 -16.96 -31.66 -2.10
C PHE A 821 -15.80 -30.67 -2.18
N PHE A 822 -14.69 -31.15 -2.74
CA PHE A 822 -13.55 -30.35 -3.13
C PHE A 822 -13.69 -29.97 -4.60
N TYR A 823 -13.51 -28.69 -4.89
CA TYR A 823 -13.28 -28.18 -6.23
C TYR A 823 -12.01 -27.35 -6.20
N GLY A 824 -11.08 -27.62 -7.12
CA GLY A 824 -9.87 -26.84 -7.32
C GLY A 824 -9.77 -26.35 -8.75
N VAL A 825 -9.10 -25.24 -8.96
CA VAL A 825 -8.77 -24.74 -10.30
C VAL A 825 -7.27 -24.76 -10.45
N VAL A 826 -6.78 -25.51 -11.43
CA VAL A 826 -5.35 -25.68 -11.69
C VAL A 826 -4.98 -25.34 -13.12
N THR A 827 -3.71 -25.08 -13.37
CA THR A 827 -3.16 -24.79 -14.71
C THR A 827 -1.72 -25.32 -14.80
N ILE A 828 -1.18 -25.46 -16.00
CA ILE A 828 0.27 -25.62 -16.21
C ILE A 828 0.77 -24.53 -17.16
N SER A 829 2.06 -24.19 -17.10
CA SER A 829 2.66 -23.15 -17.94
C SER A 829 2.56 -23.49 -19.44
N ASN A 830 2.44 -22.48 -20.29
CA ASN A 830 2.34 -22.63 -21.76
C ASN A 830 3.55 -23.32 -22.37
N ASN A 831 4.72 -23.11 -21.75
CA ASN A 831 5.99 -23.70 -22.16
C ASN A 831 6.21 -25.10 -21.58
N HIS A 832 5.28 -25.59 -20.75
CA HIS A 832 5.34 -26.90 -20.13
C HIS A 832 4.75 -27.96 -21.08
N SER A 833 5.24 -29.19 -21.06
CA SER A 833 4.58 -30.31 -21.77
C SER A 833 3.30 -30.76 -21.04
N PRO A 834 2.33 -31.41 -21.72
CA PRO A 834 1.22 -32.06 -21.05
C PRO A 834 1.69 -32.95 -19.90
N THR A 835 1.07 -32.77 -18.74
CA THR A 835 1.57 -33.31 -17.47
C THR A 835 0.52 -34.14 -16.75
N PRO A 836 0.78 -35.44 -16.52
CA PRO A 836 -0.02 -36.26 -15.63
C PRO A 836 0.00 -35.66 -14.23
N PHE A 837 -1.20 -35.51 -13.67
CA PHE A 837 -1.46 -34.84 -12.41
C PHE A 837 -2.51 -35.62 -11.63
N HIS A 838 -2.33 -35.71 -10.31
CA HIS A 838 -3.37 -36.24 -9.44
C HIS A 838 -3.40 -35.51 -8.10
N VAL A 839 -4.59 -35.45 -7.50
CA VAL A 839 -4.83 -34.89 -6.17
C VAL A 839 -5.29 -35.99 -5.24
N ARG A 840 -4.74 -36.03 -4.02
CA ARG A 840 -5.11 -37.02 -2.99
C ARG A 840 -5.45 -36.36 -1.67
N SER A 841 -6.38 -36.96 -0.93
CA SER A 841 -6.61 -36.72 0.49
C SER A 841 -6.23 -37.99 1.26
N GLY A 842 -5.12 -37.97 1.99
CA GLY A 842 -4.52 -39.20 2.53
C GLY A 842 -4.23 -40.20 1.41
N ASP A 843 -4.69 -41.45 1.57
CA ASP A 843 -4.52 -42.50 0.56
C ASP A 843 -5.54 -42.43 -0.58
N THR A 844 -6.59 -41.60 -0.46
CA THR A 844 -7.68 -41.51 -1.45
C THR A 844 -7.32 -40.55 -2.58
N ILE A 845 -7.40 -41.02 -3.84
CA ILE A 845 -7.25 -40.17 -5.03
C ILE A 845 -8.58 -39.41 -5.24
N LEU A 846 -8.52 -38.09 -5.18
CA LEU A 846 -9.65 -37.21 -5.43
C LEU A 846 -9.84 -36.96 -6.93
N TRP A 847 -8.73 -36.79 -7.65
CA TRP A 847 -8.70 -36.49 -9.08
C TRP A 847 -7.42 -37.04 -9.69
N GLU A 848 -7.48 -37.57 -10.91
CA GLU A 848 -6.31 -37.95 -11.72
C GLU A 848 -6.60 -37.64 -13.18
N GLY A 849 -5.60 -37.13 -13.89
CA GLY A 849 -5.73 -36.81 -15.31
C GLY A 849 -4.48 -36.18 -15.89
N ASN A 850 -4.54 -35.83 -17.17
CA ASN A 850 -3.47 -35.13 -17.86
C ASN A 850 -3.84 -33.65 -18.01
N LEU A 851 -2.97 -32.75 -17.58
CA LEU A 851 -3.15 -31.30 -17.72
C LEU A 851 -2.51 -30.83 -19.03
N PRO A 852 -3.29 -30.26 -19.96
CA PRO A 852 -2.74 -29.64 -21.16
C PRO A 852 -2.18 -28.23 -20.86
N PRO A 853 -1.17 -27.78 -21.62
CA PRO A 853 -0.63 -26.42 -21.51
C PRO A 853 -1.69 -25.37 -21.85
N ASN A 854 -1.58 -24.18 -21.23
CA ASN A 854 -2.44 -23.01 -21.52
C ASN A 854 -3.94 -23.21 -21.25
N GLN A 855 -4.33 -24.18 -20.42
CA GLN A 855 -5.73 -24.38 -20.04
C GLN A 855 -5.87 -24.43 -18.52
N ARG A 856 -6.88 -23.74 -18.02
CA ARG A 856 -7.34 -23.88 -16.65
C ARG A 856 -8.24 -25.11 -16.58
N LYS A 857 -7.97 -25.99 -15.62
CA LYS A 857 -8.71 -27.22 -15.39
C LYS A 857 -9.40 -27.12 -14.05
N ILE A 858 -10.71 -27.28 -14.04
CA ILE A 858 -11.42 -27.53 -12.79
C ILE A 858 -11.21 -29.01 -12.44
N ILE A 859 -10.65 -29.24 -11.28
CA ILE A 859 -10.49 -30.55 -10.67
C ILE A 859 -11.48 -30.67 -9.52
N HIS A 860 -11.97 -31.86 -9.23
CA HIS A 860 -12.92 -32.05 -8.14
C HIS A 860 -12.79 -33.44 -7.55
N GLY A 861 -13.27 -33.59 -6.32
CA GLY A 861 -13.34 -34.87 -5.62
C GLY A 861 -14.15 -34.77 -4.33
N VAL A 862 -14.25 -35.86 -3.59
CA VAL A 862 -14.93 -35.90 -2.30
C VAL A 862 -13.91 -36.17 -1.22
N ILE A 863 -13.81 -35.24 -0.27
CA ILE A 863 -13.05 -35.44 0.97
C ILE A 863 -13.99 -36.15 1.94
N GLU A 864 -13.59 -37.35 2.34
CA GLU A 864 -14.35 -38.17 3.30
C GLU A 864 -14.30 -37.54 4.71
N PRO A 865 -15.30 -37.83 5.57
CA PRO A 865 -15.30 -37.33 6.94
C PRO A 865 -14.04 -37.75 7.69
N VAL A 866 -13.40 -36.78 8.35
CA VAL A 866 -12.28 -37.02 9.26
C VAL A 866 -12.72 -36.78 10.71
N LYS A 867 -11.98 -37.33 11.68
CA LYS A 867 -12.23 -37.07 13.10
C LYS A 867 -12.24 -35.56 13.39
N GLU A 868 -13.05 -35.14 14.35
CA GLU A 868 -13.14 -33.75 14.77
C GLU A 868 -11.74 -33.15 15.04
N ASN A 869 -11.51 -31.93 14.57
CA ASN A 869 -10.25 -31.20 14.73
C ASN A 869 -9.01 -31.89 14.14
N SER A 870 -9.16 -32.95 13.34
CA SER A 870 -8.03 -33.56 12.63
C SER A 870 -7.67 -32.76 11.38
N PRO A 871 -6.37 -32.53 11.11
CA PRO A 871 -5.95 -31.90 9.87
C PRO A 871 -6.24 -32.77 8.66
N ILE A 872 -6.55 -32.11 7.55
CA ILE A 872 -6.68 -32.70 6.23
C ILE A 872 -5.49 -32.26 5.41
N PHE A 873 -4.83 -33.23 4.77
CA PHE A 873 -3.74 -32.99 3.84
C PHE A 873 -4.22 -33.28 2.42
N LEU A 874 -4.36 -32.24 1.60
CA LEU A 874 -4.58 -32.39 0.17
C LEU A 874 -3.24 -32.32 -0.57
N SER A 875 -2.80 -33.45 -1.11
CA SER A 875 -1.55 -33.52 -1.85
C SER A 875 -1.78 -33.43 -3.36
N LEU A 876 -1.06 -32.52 -4.01
CA LEU A 876 -1.04 -32.27 -5.45
C LEU A 876 0.23 -32.90 -6.01
N HIS A 877 0.09 -33.89 -6.89
CA HIS A 877 1.20 -34.65 -7.46
C HIS A 877 1.27 -34.46 -8.96
N SER A 878 2.38 -33.90 -9.42
CA SER A 878 2.71 -33.67 -10.82
C SER A 878 3.88 -34.56 -11.23
N ASN A 879 3.73 -35.36 -12.28
CA ASN A 879 4.81 -36.27 -12.71
C ASN A 879 5.96 -35.54 -13.42
N LYS A 880 5.76 -34.27 -13.79
CA LYS A 880 6.74 -33.44 -14.48
C LYS A 880 6.80 -32.05 -13.84
N VAL A 881 7.95 -31.41 -13.98
CA VAL A 881 8.17 -30.01 -13.65
C VAL A 881 8.99 -29.37 -14.79
N MET A 882 8.88 -28.07 -14.97
CA MET A 882 9.62 -27.27 -15.94
C MET A 882 10.61 -26.38 -15.21
N ASP A 883 11.86 -26.38 -15.65
CA ASP A 883 12.89 -25.49 -15.15
C ASP A 883 12.96 -24.22 -16.02
N CYS A 884 12.52 -23.09 -15.46
CA CYS A 884 12.48 -21.81 -16.18
C CYS A 884 13.87 -21.32 -16.61
N SER A 885 14.94 -21.74 -15.91
CA SER A 885 16.31 -21.29 -16.21
C SER A 885 16.81 -21.76 -17.57
N THR A 886 16.14 -22.76 -18.16
CA THR A 886 16.45 -23.35 -19.46
C THR A 886 15.78 -22.64 -20.65
N MET A 887 14.86 -21.71 -20.41
CA MET A 887 13.96 -21.15 -21.44
C MET A 887 14.21 -19.69 -21.83
N ASN A 888 14.90 -18.89 -21.01
CA ASN A 888 15.24 -17.47 -21.24
C ASN A 888 16.67 -17.17 -20.76
N ASP A 889 17.19 -15.95 -20.95
CA ASP A 889 18.50 -15.39 -20.52
C ASP A 889 18.78 -15.46 -18.97
N HIS A 890 18.42 -16.57 -18.32
CA HIS A 890 18.57 -16.89 -16.90
C HIS A 890 17.89 -15.95 -15.89
N ALA A 891 16.93 -15.12 -16.33
CA ALA A 891 16.23 -14.18 -15.46
C ALA A 891 15.21 -14.83 -14.49
N ASP A 892 14.54 -15.93 -14.89
CA ASP A 892 13.64 -16.69 -14.03
C ASP A 892 14.23 -18.08 -13.74
N THR A 893 14.51 -18.35 -12.47
CA THR A 893 15.17 -19.58 -11.99
C THR A 893 14.20 -20.56 -11.32
N ARG A 894 12.89 -20.29 -11.36
CA ARG A 894 11.89 -21.12 -10.70
C ARG A 894 11.72 -22.47 -11.40
N ILE A 895 11.36 -23.47 -10.61
CA ILE A 895 10.90 -24.77 -11.10
C ILE A 895 9.37 -24.78 -10.99
N LEU A 896 8.68 -24.93 -12.10
CA LEU A 896 7.22 -24.83 -12.18
C LEU A 896 6.60 -26.20 -12.47
N GLY A 897 5.74 -26.67 -11.57
CA GLY A 897 4.82 -27.78 -11.82
C GLY A 897 3.43 -27.26 -12.15
N VAL A 898 2.44 -27.63 -11.32
CA VAL A 898 1.04 -27.26 -11.50
C VAL A 898 0.73 -25.97 -10.74
N GLY A 899 0.09 -25.01 -11.40
CA GLY A 899 -0.40 -23.78 -10.79
C GLY A 899 -1.74 -24.03 -10.13
N LEU A 900 -1.87 -23.73 -8.84
CA LEU A 900 -3.14 -23.71 -8.12
C LEU A 900 -3.68 -22.28 -8.05
N ILE A 901 -4.92 -22.10 -8.50
CA ILE A 901 -5.59 -20.79 -8.59
C ILE A 901 -6.53 -20.60 -7.41
N GLU A 902 -7.43 -21.56 -7.20
CA GLU A 902 -8.39 -21.54 -6.09
C GLU A 902 -8.82 -22.93 -5.68
N ILE A 903 -9.38 -23.03 -4.48
CA ILE A 903 -10.15 -24.18 -4.02
C ILE A 903 -11.48 -23.73 -3.39
N ASN A 904 -12.49 -24.58 -3.47
CA ASN A 904 -13.77 -24.44 -2.82
C ASN A 904 -14.11 -25.75 -2.10
N LEU A 905 -14.65 -25.64 -0.89
CA LEU A 905 -15.01 -26.78 -0.05
C LEU A 905 -16.43 -26.63 0.48
N ILE A 906 -17.26 -27.65 0.28
CA ILE A 906 -18.70 -27.56 0.51
C ILE A 906 -19.18 -28.83 1.20
N PRO A 907 -19.94 -28.73 2.31
CA PRO A 907 -20.57 -29.90 2.93
C PRO A 907 -21.42 -30.65 1.91
N ALA A 908 -21.30 -31.98 1.86
CA ALA A 908 -21.99 -32.79 0.86
C ALA A 908 -23.52 -32.68 0.91
N LYS A 909 -24.08 -32.29 2.06
CA LYS A 909 -25.51 -32.07 2.26
C LYS A 909 -26.00 -30.71 1.75
N ASP A 910 -25.10 -29.74 1.54
CA ASP A 910 -25.46 -28.41 1.05
C ASP A 910 -25.49 -28.39 -0.49
N ILE A 911 -26.53 -29.04 -1.03
CA ILE A 911 -26.73 -29.19 -2.48
C ILE A 911 -26.88 -27.82 -3.15
N LYS A 912 -27.55 -26.88 -2.49
CA LYS A 912 -27.81 -25.55 -3.04
C LYS A 912 -26.50 -24.79 -3.23
N GLN A 913 -25.68 -24.72 -2.19
CA GLN A 913 -24.39 -24.03 -2.24
C GLN A 913 -23.41 -24.72 -3.20
N ARG A 914 -23.48 -26.06 -3.28
CA ARG A 914 -22.71 -26.84 -4.25
C ARG A 914 -23.01 -26.46 -5.69
N LEU A 915 -24.28 -26.36 -6.06
CA LEU A 915 -24.67 -25.95 -7.41
C LEU A 915 -24.16 -24.55 -7.72
N THR A 916 -24.33 -23.60 -6.79
CA THR A 916 -23.85 -22.22 -6.96
C THR A 916 -22.34 -22.15 -7.21
N ILE A 917 -21.54 -22.93 -6.49
CA ILE A 917 -20.07 -22.93 -6.66
C ILE A 917 -19.67 -23.59 -7.98
N ILE A 918 -20.33 -24.68 -8.40
CA ILE A 918 -20.04 -25.29 -9.69
C ILE A 918 -20.39 -24.31 -10.82
N GLU A 919 -21.55 -23.67 -10.77
CA GLU A 919 -21.98 -22.64 -11.74
C GLU A 919 -20.93 -21.52 -11.82
N ASP A 920 -20.50 -20.98 -10.67
CA ASP A 920 -19.47 -19.92 -10.61
C ASP A 920 -18.07 -20.38 -11.07
N LEU A 921 -17.69 -21.63 -10.81
CA LEU A 921 -16.43 -22.19 -11.29
C LEU A 921 -16.45 -22.41 -12.81
N MET A 922 -17.54 -22.97 -13.32
CA MET A 922 -17.73 -23.19 -14.75
C MET A 922 -17.75 -21.86 -15.50
N ALA A 923 -18.48 -20.89 -14.98
CA ALA A 923 -18.50 -19.50 -15.41
C ALA A 923 -17.08 -18.95 -15.63
N ARG A 924 -16.20 -19.13 -14.64
CA ARG A 924 -14.88 -18.49 -14.64
C ARG A 924 -13.82 -19.29 -15.39
N TYR A 925 -13.98 -20.60 -15.57
CA TYR A 925 -12.85 -21.49 -15.91
C TYR A 925 -13.11 -22.63 -16.91
N ILE A 926 -14.33 -22.91 -17.37
CA ILE A 926 -14.53 -23.85 -18.49
C ILE A 926 -14.65 -23.04 -19.79
N ASP A 927 -13.79 -23.36 -20.77
CA ASP A 927 -13.46 -22.61 -22.00
C ASP A 927 -14.60 -21.75 -22.61
N LYS A 928 -14.33 -20.44 -22.62
CA LYS A 928 -14.16 -19.67 -23.87
C LYS A 928 -12.89 -20.11 -24.59
#